data_AF-A0A929ICG9-F1
#
_entry.id   AF-A0A929ICG9-F1
#
_cell.length_a   1.000
_cell.length_b   1.000
_cell.length_c   1.000
_cell.angle_alpha   90.00
_cell.angle_beta   90.00
_cell.angle_gamma   90.00
#
_symmetry.space_group_name_H-M   'P 1'
#
loop_
_entity.id
_entity.type
_entity.pdbx_description
1 polymer ?
#
loop_
_entity_poly.entity_id
_entity_poly.type
_entity_poly.pdbx_seq_one_letter_code
_entity_poly.pdbx_strand_id
1 'polypeptide(L)'
;MKRMLINATQPEELRVAIAKGQHLLDLDIEVPSADQKKGNIYKAKITRVEASLEACFVDFGSERHGFLPMKEINPSCYMESASKTDGRPKIREVVTEGQEIIVQVTKEERDHKGAALTTNISLAGRYMVLMPTNGRAGGVSRRIEGEDRQTIKEQLKQLEIPKSMGLIVRTACVGRDLEELQWDLDYLLHLWSAIEKAAETRKAPFLIYQESNLIIRALRDYLRNDIGEILIDSEATFNEAREFMQQVMPHNIRKLKLYTDKTPLFNRYQIESQIESAFSRHVHLPSGGSIVIDTTEALIAIDINSARSTKGGGIEETAYHTNLEAAEEIARQFRLRDMGGLVVIDFIDMTSRRHQKEVEDRLRVSVKMDKARIQVGRISRFGLLEMSRQRLRPSLGESSKETCPRCDGQGRIRSVESLSLSILRLMEEESMKDFSGQIIAEVPTSVANFLLNEKRNAVRVLEQRSKISILILANSQMEHPKFEIRRIRKDEVSENPSFEQTKEEAVDVIANQVTQANISLDKPVVSRISPPQKAPVRRTVEASTHVKAPGLLARVFSFLSGGAEEEESKPASQSKKTTRKRSKKTTRRTTSQSNQSRNRRQPQQRSQQQASSSRNEQQAQKTKTTKKTTKKKTSRRRGGRVQNKNRNQNQGQAAT
;
A
#
# COMPACT_ATOMS: atom_id res chain seq x y z
N MET A 1 -20.12 -13.62 -0.23
CA MET A 1 -20.18 -12.57 0.82
C MET A 1 -18.77 -12.03 1.07
N LYS A 2 -18.60 -10.72 1.29
CA LYS A 2 -17.35 -10.17 1.86
C LYS A 2 -17.44 -10.08 3.38
N ARG A 3 -16.29 -10.15 4.04
CA ARG A 3 -16.14 -10.02 5.50
C ARG A 3 -15.05 -9.02 5.84
N MET A 4 -15.22 -8.34 6.96
CA MET A 4 -14.16 -7.62 7.66
C MET A 4 -13.72 -8.51 8.83
N LEU A 5 -12.41 -8.75 8.95
CA LEU A 5 -11.81 -9.62 9.95
C LEU A 5 -10.80 -8.77 10.73
N ILE A 6 -10.95 -8.67 12.04
CA ILE A 6 -10.08 -7.89 12.92
C ILE A 6 -9.43 -8.85 13.89
N ASN A 7 -8.11 -8.96 13.80
CA ASN A 7 -7.27 -9.74 14.70
C ASN A 7 -6.55 -8.78 15.65
N ALA A 8 -6.90 -8.88 16.93
CA ALA A 8 -6.46 -8.01 18.02
C ALA A 8 -6.08 -8.84 19.26
N THR A 9 -5.60 -10.08 19.03
CA THR A 9 -5.21 -11.01 20.09
C THR A 9 -3.85 -10.66 20.69
N GLN A 10 -2.93 -10.11 19.90
CA GLN A 10 -1.62 -9.65 20.35
C GLN A 10 -1.66 -8.12 20.54
N PRO A 11 -1.17 -7.57 21.67
CA PRO A 11 -1.14 -6.13 21.88
C PRO A 11 -0.08 -5.41 21.03
N GLU A 12 0.92 -6.11 20.48
CA GLU A 12 1.99 -5.54 19.66
C GLU A 12 1.56 -5.27 18.20
N GLU A 13 0.55 -5.98 17.69
CA GLU A 13 0.12 -5.89 16.28
C GLU A 13 -1.39 -6.01 16.12
N LEU A 14 -2.03 -4.92 15.70
CA LEU A 14 -3.44 -4.88 15.34
C LEU A 14 -3.61 -5.04 13.83
N ARG A 15 -4.33 -6.08 13.39
CA ARG A 15 -4.48 -6.42 11.97
C ARG A 15 -5.94 -6.40 11.52
N VAL A 16 -6.23 -5.70 10.42
CA VAL A 16 -7.58 -5.65 9.81
C VAL A 16 -7.53 -6.10 8.36
N ALA A 17 -8.22 -7.20 8.05
CA ALA A 17 -8.27 -7.81 6.74
C ALA A 17 -9.68 -7.76 6.13
N ILE A 18 -9.77 -7.59 4.81
CA ILE A 18 -11.03 -7.70 4.06
C ILE A 18 -10.96 -8.92 3.13
N ALA A 19 -11.82 -9.90 3.37
CA ALA A 19 -11.82 -11.18 2.67
C ALA A 19 -13.13 -11.40 1.88
N LYS A 20 -13.03 -12.02 0.70
CA LYS A 20 -14.16 -12.54 -0.09
C LYS A 20 -14.06 -14.06 -0.16
N GLY A 21 -14.74 -14.75 0.76
CA GLY A 21 -14.49 -16.17 0.99
C GLY A 21 -13.11 -16.34 1.62
N GLN A 22 -12.20 -17.06 0.93
CA GLN A 22 -10.80 -17.23 1.31
C GLN A 22 -9.86 -16.20 0.65
N HIS A 23 -10.34 -15.35 -0.26
CA HIS A 23 -9.48 -14.43 -1.02
C HIS A 23 -9.32 -13.08 -0.30
N LEU A 24 -8.09 -12.73 0.09
CA LEU A 24 -7.73 -11.46 0.72
C LEU A 24 -7.72 -10.31 -0.31
N LEU A 25 -8.48 -9.24 -0.05
CA LEU A 25 -8.67 -8.09 -0.95
C LEU A 25 -7.94 -6.81 -0.51
N ASP A 26 -7.84 -6.60 0.80
CA ASP A 26 -7.31 -5.42 1.48
C ASP A 26 -6.78 -5.86 2.86
N LEU A 27 -5.75 -5.18 3.34
CA LEU A 27 -5.07 -5.43 4.62
C LEU A 27 -4.52 -4.10 5.15
N ASP A 28 -4.91 -3.76 6.37
CA ASP A 28 -4.28 -2.72 7.18
C ASP A 28 -3.61 -3.39 8.40
N ILE A 29 -2.41 -2.95 8.76
CA ILE A 29 -1.68 -3.36 9.97
C ILE A 29 -1.26 -2.10 10.73
N GLU A 30 -1.39 -2.11 12.06
CA GLU A 30 -0.92 -1.04 12.96
C GLU A 30 -0.17 -1.64 14.16
N VAL A 31 1.06 -1.17 14.37
CA VAL A 31 1.92 -1.53 15.50
C VAL A 31 1.86 -0.37 16.50
N PRO A 32 1.33 -0.54 17.73
CA PRO A 32 1.03 0.60 18.62
C PRO A 32 2.23 1.43 19.11
N SER A 33 3.47 0.97 18.94
CA SER A 33 4.67 1.78 19.20
C SER A 33 4.96 2.82 18.10
N ALA A 34 4.36 2.67 16.92
CA ALA A 34 4.51 3.58 15.78
C ALA A 34 3.34 4.57 15.72
N ASP A 35 3.33 5.56 16.62
CA ASP A 35 2.29 6.60 16.72
C ASP A 35 2.00 7.29 15.37
N GLN A 36 0.89 6.93 14.73
CA GLN A 36 0.43 7.55 13.48
C GLN A 36 -0.13 8.95 13.76
N LYS A 37 0.76 9.95 13.80
CA LYS A 37 0.41 11.35 14.06
C LYS A 37 -0.49 11.97 12.98
N LYS A 38 -0.70 11.32 11.83
CA LYS A 38 -1.51 11.86 10.72
C LYS A 38 -3.00 11.95 11.05
N GLY A 39 -3.57 13.14 10.84
CA GLY A 39 -4.97 13.45 11.12
C GLY A 39 -5.19 14.03 12.52
N ASN A 40 -4.26 13.83 13.45
CA ASN A 40 -4.28 14.43 14.79
C ASN A 40 -4.33 15.97 14.70
N ILE A 41 -5.04 16.56 15.65
CA ILE A 41 -5.24 18.01 15.78
C ILE A 41 -4.62 18.47 17.11
N TYR A 42 -3.73 19.45 17.04
CA TYR A 42 -2.98 19.99 18.16
C TYR A 42 -3.30 21.48 18.34
N LYS A 43 -3.25 21.96 19.57
CA LYS A 43 -2.99 23.38 19.82
C LYS A 43 -1.48 23.56 19.77
N ALA A 44 -1.02 24.47 18.93
CA ALA A 44 0.38 24.59 18.54
C ALA A 44 0.81 26.07 18.53
N LYS A 45 2.12 26.32 18.60
CA LYS A 45 2.70 27.66 18.74
C LYS A 45 3.68 27.96 17.61
N ILE A 46 3.52 29.09 16.94
CA ILE A 46 4.46 29.50 15.89
C ILE A 46 5.82 29.83 16.51
N THR A 47 6.88 29.23 15.98
CA THR A 47 8.27 29.35 16.50
C THR A 47 9.14 30.28 15.68
N ARG A 48 9.02 30.26 14.34
CA ARG A 48 9.68 31.21 13.43
C ARG A 48 8.92 31.39 12.12
N VAL A 49 9.02 32.57 11.50
CA VAL A 49 8.32 32.90 10.23
C VAL A 49 9.30 33.12 9.06
N GLU A 50 9.37 32.14 8.15
CA GLU A 50 10.28 32.12 7.00
C GLU A 50 9.64 32.71 5.74
N ALA A 51 9.91 33.99 5.49
CA ALA A 51 9.43 34.68 4.30
C ALA A 51 9.91 34.02 2.99
N SER A 52 11.15 33.53 2.95
CA SER A 52 11.77 32.90 1.76
C SER A 52 11.10 31.59 1.32
N LEU A 53 10.33 30.95 2.22
CA LEU A 53 9.61 29.70 1.96
C LEU A 53 8.09 29.90 1.84
N GLU A 54 7.60 31.14 1.99
CA GLU A 54 6.19 31.44 2.27
C GLU A 54 5.61 30.54 3.39
N ALA A 55 6.35 30.31 4.49
CA ALA A 55 5.99 29.31 5.49
C ALA A 55 6.44 29.68 6.92
N CYS A 56 5.81 29.08 7.92
CA CYS A 56 6.22 29.19 9.32
C CYS A 56 6.46 27.79 9.93
N PHE A 57 7.31 27.75 10.94
CA PHE A 57 7.59 26.53 11.71
C PHE A 57 6.81 26.57 13.02
N VAL A 58 6.14 25.47 13.36
CA VAL A 58 5.20 25.41 14.48
C VAL A 58 5.61 24.30 15.44
N ASP A 59 5.73 24.62 16.72
CA ASP A 59 5.84 23.64 17.80
C ASP A 59 4.44 23.11 18.14
N PHE A 60 4.28 21.80 18.10
CA PHE A 60 3.04 21.09 18.41
C PHE A 60 3.25 19.95 19.43
N GLY A 61 4.37 19.97 20.17
CA GLY A 61 4.72 18.93 21.15
C GLY A 61 5.41 17.70 20.55
N SER A 62 6.10 17.86 19.42
CA SER A 62 6.94 16.81 18.80
C SER A 62 8.41 17.26 18.77
N GLU A 63 9.35 16.31 18.70
CA GLU A 63 10.80 16.58 18.67
C GLU A 63 11.23 17.54 17.55
N ARG A 64 10.48 17.58 16.45
CA ARG A 64 10.74 18.44 15.29
C ARG A 64 9.54 19.34 15.02
N HIS A 65 9.83 20.63 14.82
CA HIS A 65 8.80 21.61 14.50
C HIS A 65 8.13 21.26 13.15
N GLY A 66 6.80 21.34 13.12
CA GLY A 66 6.02 21.13 11.91
C GLY A 66 6.14 22.30 10.93
N PHE A 67 5.96 22.04 9.66
CA PHE A 67 6.02 23.01 8.57
C PHE A 67 4.60 23.40 8.13
N LEU A 68 4.24 24.68 8.31
CA LEU A 68 2.94 25.25 7.94
C LEU A 68 3.13 26.33 6.85
N PRO A 69 2.85 26.00 5.57
CA PRO A 69 2.95 26.96 4.47
C PRO A 69 1.76 27.93 4.45
N MET A 70 1.99 29.16 4.00
CA MET A 70 1.01 30.25 3.90
C MET A 70 -0.31 29.85 3.22
N LYS A 71 -0.25 28.94 2.24
CA LYS A 71 -1.42 28.43 1.49
C LYS A 71 -2.35 27.53 2.33
N GLU A 72 -1.86 27.03 3.45
CA GLU A 72 -2.55 26.18 4.42
C GLU A 72 -2.91 26.93 5.72
N ILE A 73 -2.64 28.24 5.79
CA ILE A 73 -3.12 29.12 6.85
C ILE A 73 -4.50 29.66 6.44
N ASN A 74 -5.49 29.47 7.31
CA ASN A 74 -6.84 29.97 7.09
C ASN A 74 -6.94 31.49 7.40
N PRO A 75 -7.71 32.28 6.62
CA PRO A 75 -7.93 33.70 6.89
C PRO A 75 -8.47 34.04 8.29
N SER A 76 -9.18 33.12 8.95
CA SER A 76 -9.62 33.31 10.36
C SER A 76 -8.46 33.34 11.37
N CYS A 77 -7.28 32.82 11.02
CA CYS A 77 -6.08 32.84 11.85
C CYS A 77 -5.16 34.04 11.56
N TYR A 78 -5.53 34.91 10.62
CA TYR A 78 -4.74 36.08 10.24
C TYR A 78 -4.86 37.17 11.32
N MET A 79 -3.79 37.93 11.55
CA MET A 79 -3.87 39.13 12.39
C MET A 79 -4.84 40.17 11.79
N GLU A 80 -5.57 40.90 12.64
CA GLU A 80 -6.58 41.90 12.22
C GLU A 80 -6.02 43.00 11.30
N SER A 81 -4.72 43.29 11.42
CA SER A 81 -3.95 44.16 10.54
C SER A 81 -3.89 43.67 9.09
N ALA A 82 -3.68 42.36 8.87
CA ALA A 82 -3.58 41.77 7.53
C ALA A 82 -4.93 41.67 6.82
N SER A 83 -6.01 41.45 7.57
CA SER A 83 -7.35 41.21 7.01
C SER A 83 -7.97 42.41 6.26
N LYS A 84 -7.29 43.56 6.25
CA LYS A 84 -7.67 44.79 5.52
C LYS A 84 -6.80 45.05 4.27
N THR A 85 -5.87 44.17 3.93
CA THR A 85 -4.89 44.38 2.85
C THR A 85 -5.43 43.88 1.51
N ASP A 86 -5.62 44.77 0.55
CA ASP A 86 -6.13 44.40 -0.79
C ASP A 86 -5.01 43.82 -1.67
N GLY A 87 -4.80 42.50 -1.56
CA GLY A 87 -3.77 41.77 -2.29
C GLY A 87 -3.53 40.36 -1.74
N ARG A 88 -2.40 39.75 -2.09
CA ARG A 88 -1.85 38.59 -1.35
C ARG A 88 -0.91 39.13 -0.28
N PRO A 89 -1.26 39.08 1.03
CA PRO A 89 -0.38 39.56 2.08
C PRO A 89 0.82 38.63 2.25
N LYS A 90 1.97 39.17 2.67
CA LYS A 90 3.18 38.38 2.96
C LYS A 90 3.02 37.69 4.30
N ILE A 91 3.58 36.49 4.46
CA ILE A 91 3.39 35.71 5.70
C ILE A 91 3.80 36.45 7.00
N ARG A 92 4.79 37.34 6.95
CA ARG A 92 5.20 38.21 8.10
C ARG A 92 4.17 39.28 8.49
N GLU A 93 3.24 39.63 7.60
CA GLU A 93 2.14 40.54 7.88
C GLU A 93 0.96 39.76 8.51
N VAL A 94 0.91 38.44 8.30
CA VAL A 94 -0.25 37.57 8.50
C VAL A 94 -0.22 36.79 9.82
N VAL A 95 0.95 36.31 10.23
CA VAL A 95 1.19 35.55 11.47
C VAL A 95 2.41 36.07 12.22
N THR A 96 2.39 35.96 13.54
CA THR A 96 3.49 36.35 14.43
C THR A 96 4.12 35.17 15.15
N GLU A 97 5.40 35.33 15.51
CA GLU A 97 6.12 34.38 16.34
C GLU A 97 5.54 34.40 17.76
N GLY A 98 5.31 33.22 18.34
CA GLY A 98 4.63 33.03 19.61
C GLY A 98 3.10 32.91 19.53
N GLN A 99 2.48 33.15 18.38
CA GLN A 99 1.02 33.00 18.19
C GLN A 99 0.57 31.54 18.40
N GLU A 100 -0.50 31.33 19.18
CA GLU A 100 -1.18 30.03 19.30
C GLU A 100 -2.15 29.81 18.13
N ILE A 101 -2.15 28.62 17.54
CA ILE A 101 -3.00 28.20 16.42
C ILE A 101 -3.44 26.74 16.57
N ILE A 102 -4.59 26.38 16.00
CA ILE A 102 -5.03 24.97 15.88
C ILE A 102 -4.51 24.42 14.54
N VAL A 103 -3.80 23.30 14.59
CA VAL A 103 -3.19 22.66 13.40
C VAL A 103 -3.55 21.18 13.29
N GLN A 104 -3.77 20.71 12.07
CA GLN A 104 -3.91 19.28 11.75
C GLN A 104 -2.69 18.77 10.99
N VAL A 105 -2.20 17.58 11.35
CA VAL A 105 -1.10 16.90 10.64
C VAL A 105 -1.61 16.27 9.34
N THR A 106 -1.19 16.82 8.20
CA THR A 106 -1.56 16.32 6.85
C THR A 106 -0.63 15.20 6.36
N LYS A 107 0.65 15.26 6.77
CA LYS A 107 1.70 14.27 6.50
C LYS A 107 2.60 14.17 7.73
N GLU A 108 2.96 12.95 8.09
CA GLU A 108 3.88 12.67 9.17
C GLU A 108 5.31 13.17 8.90
N GLU A 109 6.11 13.17 9.96
CA GLU A 109 7.56 13.41 9.89
C GLU A 109 8.22 12.32 9.06
N ARG A 110 9.25 12.67 8.28
CA ARG A 110 9.91 11.72 7.37
C ARG A 110 11.37 12.09 7.15
N ASP A 111 12.26 11.10 7.25
CA ASP A 111 13.72 11.25 7.06
C ASP A 111 14.28 12.36 7.99
N HIS A 112 14.55 13.56 7.46
CA HIS A 112 15.01 14.75 8.20
C HIS A 112 14.01 15.92 8.17
N LYS A 113 12.75 15.67 7.77
CA LYS A 113 11.70 16.70 7.59
C LYS A 113 10.62 16.56 8.66
N GLY A 114 10.25 17.68 9.28
CA GLY A 114 9.11 17.76 10.19
C GLY A 114 7.76 17.58 9.49
N ALA A 115 6.71 17.38 10.27
CA ALA A 115 5.35 17.09 9.80
C ALA A 115 4.78 18.26 8.97
N ALA A 116 3.99 17.96 7.94
CA ALA A 116 3.32 19.00 7.15
C ALA A 116 1.95 19.33 7.75
N LEU A 117 1.76 20.59 8.15
CA LEU A 117 0.59 21.07 8.90
C LEU A 117 -0.39 21.88 8.03
N THR A 118 -1.64 21.97 8.47
CA THR A 118 -2.66 22.92 7.96
C THR A 118 -3.54 23.45 9.09
N THR A 119 -4.08 24.67 8.97
CA THR A 119 -5.20 25.15 9.81
C THR A 119 -6.57 24.99 9.11
N ASN A 120 -6.58 24.48 7.86
CA ASN A 120 -7.80 24.01 7.19
C ASN A 120 -8.19 22.62 7.71
N ILE A 121 -8.64 22.56 8.96
CA ILE A 121 -9.02 21.32 9.65
C ILE A 121 -10.03 20.53 8.81
N SER A 122 -9.83 19.22 8.75
CA SER A 122 -10.71 18.26 8.06
C SER A 122 -11.11 17.14 9.00
N LEU A 123 -12.42 16.98 9.24
CA LEU A 123 -12.97 15.91 10.06
C LEU A 123 -13.63 14.88 9.14
N ALA A 124 -13.01 13.71 9.01
CA ALA A 124 -13.51 12.64 8.15
C ALA A 124 -14.55 11.79 8.87
N GLY A 125 -15.81 11.93 8.45
CA GLY A 125 -16.91 11.02 8.77
C GLY A 125 -17.00 9.87 7.76
N ARG A 126 -18.09 9.13 7.82
CA ARG A 126 -18.29 7.92 7.03
C ARG A 126 -18.70 8.23 5.58
N TYR A 127 -19.69 9.10 5.42
CA TYR A 127 -20.28 9.50 4.15
C TYR A 127 -19.77 10.86 3.67
N MET A 128 -19.23 11.69 4.56
CA MET A 128 -18.72 13.03 4.25
C MET A 128 -17.44 13.40 5.00
N VAL A 129 -16.81 14.50 4.60
CA VAL A 129 -15.72 15.16 5.32
C VAL A 129 -16.13 16.60 5.57
N LEU A 130 -16.20 16.98 6.84
CA LEU A 130 -16.50 18.35 7.29
C LEU A 130 -15.22 19.19 7.27
N MET A 131 -15.31 20.39 6.72
CA MET A 131 -14.25 21.39 6.66
C MET A 131 -14.68 22.63 7.47
N PRO A 132 -14.68 22.56 8.81
CA PRO A 132 -15.37 23.56 9.64
C PRO A 132 -14.76 24.97 9.52
N THR A 133 -13.46 25.09 9.27
CA THR A 133 -12.80 26.40 9.08
C THR A 133 -12.88 26.95 7.65
N ASN A 134 -13.43 26.20 6.67
CA ASN A 134 -13.36 26.57 5.25
C ASN A 134 -14.65 26.31 4.46
N GLY A 135 -15.63 27.20 4.57
CA GLY A 135 -16.88 27.22 3.79
C GLY A 135 -16.75 27.29 2.28
N ARG A 136 -15.55 27.53 1.71
CA ARG A 136 -15.31 27.42 0.26
C ARG A 136 -14.98 25.98 -0.19
N ALA A 137 -14.62 25.09 0.74
CA ALA A 137 -14.22 23.72 0.46
C ALA A 137 -15.42 22.75 0.50
N GLY A 138 -16.21 22.70 -0.58
CA GLY A 138 -17.37 21.81 -0.67
C GLY A 138 -17.53 21.10 -2.02
N GLY A 139 -18.28 19.98 -2.02
CA GLY A 139 -18.71 19.30 -3.24
C GLY A 139 -18.84 17.78 -3.13
N VAL A 140 -18.98 17.12 -4.29
CA VAL A 140 -19.14 15.66 -4.41
C VAL A 140 -17.87 15.03 -4.95
N SER A 141 -17.45 13.89 -4.36
CA SER A 141 -16.26 13.13 -4.77
C SER A 141 -16.17 12.90 -6.28
N ARG A 142 -14.96 13.08 -6.83
CA ARG A 142 -14.65 12.92 -8.26
C ARG A 142 -14.82 11.48 -8.80
N ARG A 143 -15.10 10.51 -7.92
CA ARG A 143 -15.38 9.11 -8.26
C ARG A 143 -16.87 8.84 -8.51
N ILE A 144 -17.74 9.83 -8.28
CA ILE A 144 -19.18 9.75 -8.51
C ILE A 144 -19.49 10.55 -9.78
N GLU A 145 -20.05 9.88 -10.77
CA GLU A 145 -20.36 10.39 -12.11
C GLU A 145 -21.79 9.99 -12.50
N GLY A 146 -22.32 10.55 -13.60
CA GLY A 146 -23.70 10.25 -14.03
C GLY A 146 -24.78 10.75 -13.06
N GLU A 147 -25.88 10.01 -13.00
CA GLU A 147 -27.12 10.35 -12.29
C GLU A 147 -26.94 10.40 -10.76
N ASP A 148 -26.19 9.46 -10.17
CA ASP A 148 -25.83 9.44 -8.74
C ASP A 148 -25.30 10.81 -8.26
N ARG A 149 -24.53 11.49 -9.12
CA ARG A 149 -23.93 12.79 -8.82
C ARG A 149 -24.93 13.94 -8.84
N GLN A 150 -26.09 13.77 -9.48
CA GLN A 150 -27.19 14.73 -9.46
C GLN A 150 -28.03 14.53 -8.19
N THR A 151 -28.44 13.29 -7.91
CA THR A 151 -29.19 12.94 -6.68
C THR A 151 -28.45 13.36 -5.42
N ILE A 152 -27.15 13.08 -5.30
CA ILE A 152 -26.34 13.50 -4.15
C ILE A 152 -26.20 15.03 -4.05
N LYS A 153 -26.20 15.76 -5.18
CA LYS A 153 -26.22 17.24 -5.16
C LYS A 153 -27.56 17.81 -4.69
N GLU A 154 -28.65 17.10 -4.90
CA GLU A 154 -29.99 17.50 -4.44
C GLU A 154 -30.15 17.23 -2.95
N GLN A 155 -29.73 16.05 -2.48
CA GLN A 155 -29.63 15.73 -1.05
C GLN A 155 -28.72 16.74 -0.32
N LEU A 156 -27.57 17.11 -0.90
CA LEU A 156 -26.64 18.08 -0.31
C LEU A 156 -27.23 19.49 -0.14
N LYS A 157 -28.28 19.88 -0.90
CA LYS A 157 -29.01 21.15 -0.70
C LYS A 157 -30.02 21.09 0.44
N GLN A 158 -30.39 19.89 0.89
CA GLN A 158 -31.42 19.64 1.91
C GLN A 158 -30.80 19.37 3.30
N LEU A 159 -29.47 19.26 3.40
CA LEU A 159 -28.74 19.13 4.67
C LEU A 159 -28.57 20.49 5.36
N GLU A 160 -28.68 20.51 6.68
CA GLU A 160 -28.55 21.72 7.50
C GLU A 160 -27.07 22.03 7.78
N ILE A 161 -26.40 22.66 6.83
CA ILE A 161 -24.97 23.01 6.92
C ILE A 161 -24.79 24.46 7.42
N PRO A 162 -24.04 24.70 8.52
CA PRO A 162 -23.71 26.05 8.97
C PRO A 162 -22.93 26.84 7.92
N LYS A 163 -23.32 28.10 7.68
CA LYS A 163 -22.87 28.92 6.53
C LYS A 163 -21.35 29.18 6.45
N SER A 164 -20.60 28.94 7.53
CA SER A 164 -19.14 29.07 7.59
C SER A 164 -18.38 27.79 7.19
N MET A 165 -19.05 26.64 7.13
CA MET A 165 -18.42 25.31 7.04
C MET A 165 -18.54 24.70 5.65
N GLY A 166 -17.49 24.00 5.20
CA GLY A 166 -17.47 23.26 3.94
C GLY A 166 -17.79 21.78 4.12
N LEU A 167 -18.34 21.12 3.10
CA LEU A 167 -18.70 19.70 3.16
C LEU A 167 -18.36 18.95 1.88
N ILE A 168 -17.59 17.86 1.99
CA ILE A 168 -17.14 17.04 0.86
C ILE A 168 -17.72 15.62 0.97
N VAL A 169 -18.62 15.26 0.06
CA VAL A 169 -19.30 13.95 0.06
C VAL A 169 -18.39 12.84 -0.49
N ARG A 170 -18.20 11.78 0.30
CA ARG A 170 -17.38 10.58 0.02
C ARG A 170 -18.16 9.55 -0.81
N THR A 171 -17.45 8.60 -1.44
CA THR A 171 -18.08 7.53 -2.27
C THR A 171 -19.00 6.57 -1.51
N ALA A 172 -18.95 6.53 -0.18
CA ALA A 172 -19.84 5.68 0.62
C ALA A 172 -21.30 6.20 0.70
N CYS A 173 -21.54 7.43 0.23
CA CYS A 173 -22.84 8.11 0.17
C CYS A 173 -23.77 7.60 -0.95
N VAL A 174 -23.27 6.88 -1.95
CA VAL A 174 -24.11 6.39 -3.06
C VAL A 174 -25.14 5.39 -2.53
N GLY A 175 -26.42 5.66 -2.80
CA GLY A 175 -27.55 4.86 -2.29
C GLY A 175 -27.81 5.04 -0.79
N ARG A 176 -27.72 6.28 -0.26
CA ARG A 176 -28.06 6.63 1.13
C ARG A 176 -29.27 7.54 1.24
N ASP A 177 -30.04 7.33 2.29
CA ASP A 177 -31.15 8.18 2.69
C ASP A 177 -30.61 9.47 3.34
N LEU A 178 -31.33 10.59 3.23
CA LEU A 178 -30.89 11.87 3.79
C LEU A 178 -30.69 11.82 5.32
N GLU A 179 -31.50 11.04 6.03
CA GLU A 179 -31.38 10.84 7.49
C GLU A 179 -30.01 10.26 7.89
N GLU A 180 -29.46 9.30 7.13
CA GLU A 180 -28.11 8.76 7.38
C GLU A 180 -27.00 9.79 7.10
N LEU A 181 -27.27 10.80 6.27
CA LEU A 181 -26.32 11.86 5.92
C LEU A 181 -26.34 12.99 6.96
N GLN A 182 -27.52 13.43 7.39
CA GLN A 182 -27.62 14.41 8.48
C GLN A 182 -27.02 13.86 9.78
N TRP A 183 -27.22 12.57 10.09
CA TRP A 183 -26.61 11.95 11.28
C TRP A 183 -25.06 11.92 11.25
N ASP A 184 -24.44 11.66 10.08
CA ASP A 184 -22.98 11.74 9.92
C ASP A 184 -22.48 13.20 9.98
N LEU A 185 -23.30 14.18 9.56
CA LEU A 185 -23.02 15.62 9.71
C LEU A 185 -23.10 16.08 11.18
N ASP A 186 -24.18 15.74 11.89
CA ASP A 186 -24.43 16.12 13.28
C ASP A 186 -23.33 15.60 14.21
N TYR A 187 -22.88 14.35 13.98
CA TYR A 187 -21.72 13.77 14.68
C TYR A 187 -20.43 14.59 14.46
N LEU A 188 -20.16 15.01 13.22
CA LEU A 188 -18.97 15.81 12.89
C LEU A 188 -19.05 17.24 13.46
N LEU A 189 -20.24 17.84 13.48
CA LEU A 189 -20.49 19.15 14.11
C LEU A 189 -20.28 19.07 15.64
N HIS A 190 -20.75 18.01 16.28
CA HIS A 190 -20.55 17.78 17.71
C HIS A 190 -19.07 17.52 18.06
N LEU A 191 -18.37 16.72 17.25
CA LEU A 191 -16.92 16.52 17.34
C LEU A 191 -16.14 17.84 17.20
N TRP A 192 -16.51 18.69 16.23
CA TRP A 192 -15.88 20.00 16.07
C TRP A 192 -16.09 20.90 17.30
N SER A 193 -17.32 20.97 17.83
CA SER A 193 -17.59 21.76 19.03
C SER A 193 -16.83 21.26 20.27
N ALA A 194 -16.55 19.96 20.36
CA ALA A 194 -15.68 19.40 21.41
C ALA A 194 -14.21 19.82 21.22
N ILE A 195 -13.71 19.84 19.98
CA ILE A 195 -12.36 20.28 19.62
C ILE A 195 -12.14 21.78 19.93
N GLU A 196 -13.11 22.64 19.59
CA GLU A 196 -13.05 24.08 19.92
C GLU A 196 -12.96 24.31 21.43
N LYS A 197 -13.88 23.73 22.21
CA LYS A 197 -13.89 23.85 23.68
C LYS A 197 -12.61 23.31 24.32
N ALA A 198 -12.09 22.19 23.82
CA ALA A 198 -10.82 21.64 24.29
C ALA A 198 -9.63 22.56 23.98
N ALA A 199 -9.61 23.21 22.81
CA ALA A 199 -8.56 24.17 22.44
C ALA A 199 -8.54 25.41 23.35
N GLU A 200 -9.69 25.84 23.88
CA GLU A 200 -9.78 26.97 24.83
C GLU A 200 -9.23 26.62 26.22
N THR A 201 -9.34 25.36 26.67
CA THR A 201 -9.06 24.96 28.07
C THR A 201 -7.58 25.02 28.50
N ARG A 202 -6.62 24.91 27.57
CA ARG A 202 -5.18 24.81 27.86
C ARG A 202 -4.38 25.68 26.88
N LYS A 203 -3.17 26.09 27.29
CA LYS A 203 -2.19 26.81 26.43
C LYS A 203 -1.35 25.83 25.61
N ALA A 204 -0.85 26.27 24.47
CA ALA A 204 -0.07 25.44 23.55
C ALA A 204 1.36 25.17 24.08
N PRO A 205 2.02 24.06 23.67
CA PRO A 205 1.49 22.99 22.82
C PRO A 205 0.74 21.88 23.60
N PHE A 206 -0.25 21.25 22.97
CA PHE A 206 -0.82 19.95 23.40
C PHE A 206 -1.69 19.28 22.31
N LEU A 207 -1.94 17.97 22.47
CA LEU A 207 -2.84 17.19 21.61
C LEU A 207 -4.32 17.41 21.98
N ILE A 208 -5.12 17.97 21.07
CA ILE A 208 -6.56 18.16 21.28
C ILE A 208 -7.34 16.88 20.93
N TYR A 209 -7.13 16.36 19.73
CA TYR A 209 -7.82 15.19 19.17
C TYR A 209 -6.82 14.27 18.46
N GLN A 210 -6.85 13.00 18.83
CA GLN A 210 -6.13 11.93 18.14
C GLN A 210 -7.04 11.33 17.07
N GLU A 211 -6.55 11.22 15.84
CA GLU A 211 -7.26 10.50 14.79
C GLU A 211 -7.41 9.02 15.20
N SER A 212 -8.59 8.45 14.94
CA SER A 212 -9.02 7.26 15.67
C SER A 212 -8.16 6.01 15.43
N ASN A 213 -8.22 5.07 16.37
CA ASN A 213 -7.66 3.71 16.29
C ASN A 213 -7.94 3.03 14.92
N LEU A 214 -7.04 2.16 14.41
CA LEU A 214 -7.23 1.43 13.14
C LEU A 214 -8.60 0.74 13.04
N ILE A 215 -9.14 0.16 14.12
CA ILE A 215 -10.49 -0.42 14.13
C ILE A 215 -11.55 0.61 13.67
N ILE A 216 -11.55 1.78 14.28
CA ILE A 216 -12.50 2.86 14.00
C ILE A 216 -12.28 3.41 12.59
N ARG A 217 -11.03 3.64 12.17
CA ARG A 217 -10.70 4.06 10.80
C ARG A 217 -11.13 3.04 9.75
N ALA A 218 -11.01 1.74 10.03
CA ALA A 218 -11.47 0.69 9.14
C ALA A 218 -13.00 0.60 9.07
N LEU A 219 -13.69 0.68 10.21
CA LEU A 219 -15.16 0.75 10.26
C LEU A 219 -15.71 1.99 9.53
N ARG A 220 -15.01 3.13 9.60
CA ARG A 220 -15.33 4.34 8.82
C ARG A 220 -15.10 4.16 7.32
N ASP A 221 -13.88 3.77 6.92
CA ASP A 221 -13.40 3.89 5.54
C ASP A 221 -13.61 2.62 4.67
N TYR A 222 -13.85 1.45 5.27
CA TYR A 222 -13.99 0.17 4.55
C TYR A 222 -15.36 -0.51 4.69
N LEU A 223 -16.16 -0.23 5.73
CA LEU A 223 -17.44 -0.92 5.96
C LEU A 223 -18.52 -0.52 4.92
N ARG A 224 -18.48 -1.17 3.76
CA ARG A 224 -19.45 -1.01 2.66
C ARG A 224 -20.65 -1.94 2.83
N ASN A 225 -21.72 -1.70 2.05
CA ASN A 225 -22.95 -2.50 2.12
C ASN A 225 -22.75 -3.98 1.72
N ASP A 226 -21.76 -4.27 0.88
CA ASP A 226 -21.42 -5.63 0.39
C ASP A 226 -20.60 -6.48 1.40
N ILE A 227 -20.14 -5.87 2.49
CA ILE A 227 -19.63 -6.59 3.68
C ILE A 227 -20.83 -7.06 4.49
N GLY A 228 -20.95 -8.38 4.66
CA GLY A 228 -22.06 -9.01 5.37
C GLY A 228 -21.80 -9.22 6.87
N GLU A 229 -20.54 -9.46 7.25
CA GLU A 229 -20.14 -9.79 8.61
C GLU A 229 -18.82 -9.08 8.97
N ILE A 230 -18.72 -8.65 10.23
CA ILE A 230 -17.52 -8.08 10.85
C ILE A 230 -17.19 -9.00 12.03
N LEU A 231 -16.02 -9.61 12.02
CA LEU A 231 -15.57 -10.54 13.06
C LEU A 231 -14.36 -9.95 13.79
N ILE A 232 -14.42 -9.94 15.12
CA ILE A 232 -13.38 -9.41 16.02
C ILE A 232 -13.09 -10.48 17.07
N ASP A 233 -11.82 -10.82 17.30
CA ASP A 233 -11.41 -11.89 18.23
C ASP A 233 -11.06 -11.43 19.66
N SER A 234 -10.94 -10.12 19.90
CA SER A 234 -10.78 -9.53 21.24
C SER A 234 -12.08 -8.89 21.74
N GLU A 235 -12.48 -9.19 22.98
CA GLU A 235 -13.69 -8.64 23.60
C GLU A 235 -13.58 -7.14 23.89
N ALA A 236 -12.39 -6.64 24.28
CA ALA A 236 -12.16 -5.22 24.49
C ALA A 236 -12.37 -4.44 23.18
N THR A 237 -11.73 -4.90 22.10
CA THR A 237 -11.87 -4.36 20.74
C THR A 237 -13.30 -4.48 20.20
N PHE A 238 -14.01 -5.57 20.53
CA PHE A 238 -15.42 -5.75 20.16
C PHE A 238 -16.32 -4.71 20.84
N ASN A 239 -16.10 -4.40 22.12
CA ASN A 239 -16.88 -3.40 22.83
C ASN A 239 -16.58 -1.97 22.33
N GLU A 240 -15.32 -1.61 22.08
CA GLU A 240 -14.93 -0.35 21.42
C GLU A 240 -15.63 -0.19 20.05
N ALA A 241 -15.55 -1.23 19.21
CA ALA A 241 -16.23 -1.26 17.92
C ALA A 241 -17.76 -1.15 18.05
N ARG A 242 -18.36 -1.78 19.07
CA ARG A 242 -19.80 -1.76 19.32
C ARG A 242 -20.28 -0.37 19.74
N GLU A 243 -19.55 0.31 20.61
CA GLU A 243 -19.86 1.69 21.03
C GLU A 243 -19.77 2.65 19.83
N PHE A 244 -18.69 2.61 19.05
CA PHE A 244 -18.56 3.44 17.84
C PHE A 244 -19.67 3.14 16.81
N MET A 245 -20.01 1.87 16.58
CA MET A 245 -21.11 1.50 15.69
C MET A 245 -22.49 1.88 16.24
N GLN A 246 -22.68 1.95 17.56
CA GLN A 246 -23.92 2.46 18.16
C GLN A 246 -24.08 3.97 17.95
N GLN A 247 -22.99 4.73 17.98
CA GLN A 247 -23.00 6.17 17.75
C GLN A 247 -23.18 6.53 16.27
N VAL A 248 -22.42 5.90 15.36
CA VAL A 248 -22.31 6.35 13.95
C VAL A 248 -23.08 5.45 12.96
N MET A 249 -23.37 4.19 13.30
CA MET A 249 -23.90 3.19 12.34
C MET A 249 -24.90 2.19 12.95
N PRO A 250 -25.96 2.64 13.66
CA PRO A 250 -26.82 1.76 14.47
C PRO A 250 -27.45 0.60 13.68
N HIS A 251 -27.77 0.81 12.40
CA HIS A 251 -28.36 -0.23 11.53
C HIS A 251 -27.37 -1.37 11.19
N ASN A 252 -26.06 -1.12 11.21
CA ASN A 252 -25.04 -2.13 10.89
C ASN A 252 -24.60 -2.98 12.09
N ILE A 253 -25.02 -2.67 13.33
CA ILE A 253 -24.61 -3.41 14.55
C ILE A 253 -24.86 -4.92 14.38
N ARG A 254 -25.95 -5.33 13.71
CA ARG A 254 -26.28 -6.75 13.44
C ARG A 254 -25.21 -7.52 12.63
N LYS A 255 -24.28 -6.83 11.98
CA LYS A 255 -23.14 -7.42 11.26
C LYS A 255 -21.93 -7.69 12.16
N LEU A 256 -21.84 -7.01 13.31
CA LEU A 256 -20.73 -7.10 14.26
C LEU A 256 -20.89 -8.36 15.13
N LYS A 257 -19.86 -9.21 15.15
CA LYS A 257 -19.85 -10.49 15.87
C LYS A 257 -18.50 -10.69 16.57
N LEU A 258 -18.55 -11.07 17.84
CA LEU A 258 -17.38 -11.57 18.55
C LEU A 258 -17.02 -12.95 18.00
N TYR A 259 -15.73 -13.23 17.88
CA TYR A 259 -15.19 -14.48 17.39
C TYR A 259 -14.55 -15.26 18.55
N THR A 260 -15.05 -16.47 18.80
CA THR A 260 -14.74 -17.25 20.02
C THR A 260 -14.32 -18.70 19.73
N ASP A 261 -13.96 -19.03 18.49
CA ASP A 261 -13.43 -20.36 18.15
C ASP A 261 -11.99 -20.51 18.67
N LYS A 262 -11.56 -21.77 18.91
CA LYS A 262 -10.16 -22.09 19.24
C LYS A 262 -9.17 -21.92 18.08
N THR A 263 -9.65 -21.87 16.84
CA THR A 263 -8.81 -21.66 15.65
C THR A 263 -8.60 -20.16 15.42
N PRO A 264 -7.37 -19.64 15.25
CA PRO A 264 -7.14 -18.22 14.97
C PRO A 264 -7.95 -17.72 13.77
N LEU A 265 -8.48 -16.49 13.87
CA LEU A 265 -9.46 -15.93 12.94
C LEU A 265 -9.00 -16.00 11.47
N PHE A 266 -7.79 -15.53 11.20
CA PHE A 266 -7.24 -15.48 9.84
C PHE A 266 -6.88 -16.88 9.29
N ASN A 267 -6.49 -17.83 10.17
CA ASN A 267 -6.27 -19.23 9.80
C ASN A 267 -7.58 -19.92 9.43
N ARG A 268 -8.69 -19.67 10.14
CA ARG A 268 -10.03 -20.20 9.78
C ARG A 268 -10.48 -19.74 8.39
N TYR A 269 -10.12 -18.51 7.99
CA TYR A 269 -10.42 -17.98 6.65
C TYR A 269 -9.32 -18.22 5.60
N GLN A 270 -8.22 -18.91 5.95
CA GLN A 270 -7.09 -19.25 5.07
C GLN A 270 -6.45 -18.03 4.39
N ILE A 271 -6.40 -16.88 5.08
CA ILE A 271 -5.78 -15.66 4.57
C ILE A 271 -4.35 -15.41 5.07
N GLU A 272 -3.87 -16.12 6.11
CA GLU A 272 -2.53 -15.89 6.69
C GLU A 272 -1.40 -16.02 5.64
N SER A 273 -1.46 -17.06 4.80
CA SER A 273 -0.49 -17.25 3.71
C SER A 273 -0.56 -16.19 2.60
N GLN A 274 -1.65 -15.42 2.53
CA GLN A 274 -1.81 -14.26 1.64
C GLN A 274 -1.38 -12.95 2.31
N ILE A 275 -1.25 -12.92 3.64
CA ILE A 275 -0.60 -11.86 4.41
C ILE A 275 0.92 -12.03 4.30
N GLU A 276 1.43 -13.25 4.48
CA GLU A 276 2.85 -13.59 4.24
C GLU A 276 3.33 -13.28 2.81
N SER A 277 2.44 -13.41 1.82
CA SER A 277 2.76 -13.01 0.44
C SER A 277 2.82 -11.49 0.23
N ALA A 278 2.45 -10.67 1.22
CA ALA A 278 2.70 -9.22 1.24
C ALA A 278 4.10 -8.86 1.79
N PHE A 279 4.67 -9.68 2.68
CA PHE A 279 6.06 -9.50 3.13
C PHE A 279 7.08 -10.04 2.12
N SER A 280 6.72 -11.10 1.39
CA SER A 280 7.56 -11.82 0.43
C SER A 280 8.05 -10.96 -0.76
N ARG A 281 9.27 -11.23 -1.26
CA ARG A 281 9.81 -10.59 -2.49
C ARG A 281 9.18 -11.14 -3.78
N HIS A 282 8.91 -12.45 -3.79
CA HIS A 282 8.26 -13.17 -4.88
C HIS A 282 6.81 -13.48 -4.51
N VAL A 283 5.88 -13.34 -5.47
CA VAL A 283 4.47 -13.70 -5.30
C VAL A 283 4.03 -14.56 -6.47
N HIS A 284 3.49 -15.74 -6.18
CA HIS A 284 3.05 -16.69 -7.21
C HIS A 284 1.69 -16.31 -7.81
N LEU A 285 1.56 -16.51 -9.12
CA LEU A 285 0.33 -16.29 -9.89
C LEU A 285 -0.47 -17.60 -10.04
N PRO A 286 -1.81 -17.55 -10.19
CA PRO A 286 -2.67 -18.74 -10.32
C PRO A 286 -2.22 -19.75 -11.39
N SER A 287 -1.74 -19.31 -12.55
CA SER A 287 -1.23 -20.18 -13.63
C SER A 287 0.20 -20.67 -13.41
N GLY A 288 0.81 -20.40 -12.25
CA GLY A 288 2.16 -20.86 -11.87
C GLY A 288 3.31 -19.96 -12.31
N GLY A 289 3.01 -18.76 -12.81
CA GLY A 289 3.99 -17.67 -12.95
C GLY A 289 4.31 -17.03 -11.59
N SER A 290 5.09 -15.96 -11.61
CA SER A 290 5.35 -15.15 -10.41
C SER A 290 5.72 -13.71 -10.74
N ILE A 291 5.31 -12.78 -9.89
CA ILE A 291 5.81 -11.41 -9.89
C ILE A 291 6.92 -11.26 -8.85
N VAL A 292 7.94 -10.45 -9.16
CA VAL A 292 9.04 -10.10 -8.28
C VAL A 292 8.94 -8.60 -7.98
N ILE A 293 8.94 -8.22 -6.70
CA ILE A 293 8.76 -6.83 -6.28
C ILE A 293 10.04 -6.34 -5.59
N ASP A 294 10.72 -5.40 -6.23
CA ASP A 294 11.94 -4.75 -5.71
C ASP A 294 11.69 -3.26 -5.44
N THR A 295 11.99 -2.82 -4.22
CA THR A 295 11.88 -1.43 -3.79
C THR A 295 13.25 -0.76 -3.82
N THR A 296 13.39 0.34 -4.55
CA THR A 296 14.60 1.17 -4.57
C THR A 296 14.34 2.51 -3.88
N GLU A 297 15.39 3.32 -3.69
CA GLU A 297 15.31 4.67 -3.10
C GLU A 297 14.26 5.58 -3.80
N ALA A 298 14.25 5.58 -5.14
CA ALA A 298 13.45 6.51 -5.94
C ALA A 298 12.15 5.91 -6.50
N LEU A 299 12.13 4.61 -6.76
CA LEU A 299 11.01 3.92 -7.42
C LEU A 299 10.87 2.45 -7.00
N ILE A 300 9.74 1.87 -7.36
CA ILE A 300 9.47 0.44 -7.21
C ILE A 300 9.57 -0.22 -8.58
N ALA A 301 10.34 -1.30 -8.69
CA ALA A 301 10.41 -2.14 -9.89
C ALA A 301 9.62 -3.43 -9.67
N ILE A 302 8.89 -3.87 -10.69
CA ILE A 302 8.18 -5.15 -10.70
C ILE A 302 8.53 -5.92 -11.97
N ASP A 303 9.01 -7.14 -11.82
CA ASP A 303 9.33 -8.10 -12.90
C ASP A 303 8.30 -9.24 -12.92
N ILE A 304 8.00 -9.80 -14.09
CA ILE A 304 6.93 -10.77 -14.33
C ILE A 304 7.48 -12.01 -15.04
N ASN A 305 7.52 -13.14 -14.32
CA ASN A 305 8.04 -14.41 -14.82
C ASN A 305 6.90 -15.39 -15.12
N SER A 306 6.96 -16.05 -16.28
CA SER A 306 5.99 -17.09 -16.66
C SER A 306 6.32 -18.47 -16.09
N ALA A 307 5.31 -19.33 -16.01
CA ALA A 307 5.48 -20.73 -15.60
C ALA A 307 6.33 -21.50 -16.64
N ARG A 308 7.23 -22.38 -16.18
CA ARG A 308 7.99 -23.31 -17.05
C ARG A 308 7.12 -24.34 -17.81
N SER A 309 5.81 -24.34 -17.63
CA SER A 309 4.88 -25.38 -18.12
C SER A 309 3.90 -24.82 -19.15
N THR A 310 4.33 -24.73 -20.42
CA THR A 310 3.45 -24.48 -21.56
C THR A 310 2.48 -25.66 -21.76
N LYS A 311 1.28 -25.59 -21.17
CA LYS A 311 0.22 -26.61 -21.29
C LYS A 311 -0.50 -26.54 -22.64
N GLY A 312 0.25 -26.67 -23.74
CA GLY A 312 -0.25 -26.73 -25.12
C GLY A 312 -0.64 -25.38 -25.76
N GLY A 313 -0.84 -24.32 -24.98
CA GLY A 313 -1.06 -22.95 -25.49
C GLY A 313 0.18 -22.34 -26.13
N GLY A 314 -0.02 -21.28 -26.92
CA GLY A 314 1.07 -20.55 -27.58
C GLY A 314 1.96 -19.78 -26.59
N ILE A 315 3.21 -19.45 -26.98
CA ILE A 315 4.11 -18.66 -26.14
C ILE A 315 3.54 -17.24 -25.91
N GLU A 316 3.05 -16.57 -26.96
CA GLU A 316 2.41 -15.25 -26.84
C GLU A 316 1.11 -15.29 -26.03
N GLU A 317 0.32 -16.38 -26.15
CA GLU A 317 -0.88 -16.61 -25.36
C GLU A 317 -0.55 -16.81 -23.87
N THR A 318 0.48 -17.60 -23.57
CA THR A 318 0.99 -17.82 -22.21
C THR A 318 1.51 -16.51 -21.59
N ALA A 319 2.23 -15.69 -22.36
CA ALA A 319 2.70 -14.36 -21.94
C ALA A 319 1.52 -13.42 -21.65
N TYR A 320 0.56 -13.31 -22.57
CA TYR A 320 -0.65 -12.49 -22.41
C TYR A 320 -1.47 -12.88 -21.17
N HIS A 321 -1.74 -14.18 -20.97
CA HIS A 321 -2.46 -14.65 -19.79
C HIS A 321 -1.70 -14.40 -18.48
N THR A 322 -0.37 -14.63 -18.47
CA THR A 322 0.47 -14.31 -17.29
C THR A 322 0.44 -12.81 -16.97
N ASN A 323 0.51 -11.96 -18.00
CA ASN A 323 0.45 -10.50 -17.85
C ASN A 323 -0.92 -10.00 -17.35
N LEU A 324 -2.03 -10.66 -17.73
CA LEU A 324 -3.36 -10.37 -17.18
C LEU A 324 -3.47 -10.75 -15.69
N GLU A 325 -2.98 -11.94 -15.29
CA GLU A 325 -2.94 -12.35 -13.88
C GLU A 325 -2.06 -11.41 -13.06
N ALA A 326 -0.87 -11.05 -13.57
CA ALA A 326 0.02 -10.08 -12.95
C ALA A 326 -0.63 -8.70 -12.79
N ALA A 327 -1.38 -8.21 -13.78
CA ALA A 327 -2.07 -6.92 -13.70
C ALA A 327 -3.18 -6.88 -12.61
N GLU A 328 -3.80 -8.02 -12.28
CA GLU A 328 -4.71 -8.14 -11.14
C GLU A 328 -3.95 -8.26 -9.81
N GLU A 329 -2.91 -9.10 -9.74
CA GLU A 329 -2.15 -9.35 -8.51
C GLU A 329 -1.31 -8.14 -8.08
N ILE A 330 -0.66 -7.43 -9.00
CA ILE A 330 0.06 -6.19 -8.73
C ILE A 330 -0.87 -5.14 -8.11
N ALA A 331 -2.07 -4.97 -8.69
CA ALA A 331 -3.09 -4.08 -8.15
C ALA A 331 -3.62 -4.52 -6.78
N ARG A 332 -3.53 -5.82 -6.43
CA ARG A 332 -3.82 -6.35 -5.09
C ARG A 332 -2.68 -6.03 -4.12
N GLN A 333 -1.44 -6.36 -4.47
CA GLN A 333 -0.24 -6.14 -3.65
C GLN A 333 0.00 -4.66 -3.32
N PHE A 334 -0.30 -3.72 -4.23
CA PHE A 334 -0.25 -2.28 -3.93
C PHE A 334 -1.13 -1.85 -2.76
N ARG A 335 -2.25 -2.55 -2.52
CA ARG A 335 -3.10 -2.29 -1.35
C ARG A 335 -2.55 -3.00 -0.10
N LEU A 336 -2.29 -4.31 -0.20
CA LEU A 336 -1.83 -5.13 0.94
C LEU A 336 -0.51 -4.64 1.57
N ARG A 337 0.33 -3.97 0.79
CA ARG A 337 1.62 -3.40 1.21
C ARG A 337 1.59 -1.87 1.37
N ASP A 338 0.44 -1.24 1.08
CA ASP A 338 0.18 0.20 0.88
C ASP A 338 1.27 0.99 0.09
N MET A 339 1.95 0.31 -0.84
CA MET A 339 3.08 0.83 -1.63
C MET A 339 2.72 2.07 -2.43
N GLY A 340 3.61 3.06 -2.52
CA GLY A 340 3.36 4.26 -3.32
C GLY A 340 4.62 5.05 -3.69
N GLY A 341 4.45 6.03 -4.57
CA GLY A 341 5.52 6.69 -5.31
C GLY A 341 5.44 6.38 -6.80
N LEU A 342 6.59 6.38 -7.46
CA LEU A 342 6.76 5.93 -8.84
C LEU A 342 6.91 4.40 -8.87
N VAL A 343 6.25 3.73 -9.82
CA VAL A 343 6.36 2.29 -10.05
C VAL A 343 6.60 2.04 -11.54
N VAL A 344 7.49 1.11 -11.83
CA VAL A 344 7.80 0.60 -13.17
C VAL A 344 7.51 -0.91 -13.17
N ILE A 345 6.71 -1.36 -14.13
CA ILE A 345 6.35 -2.78 -14.29
C ILE A 345 6.92 -3.27 -15.62
N ASP A 346 7.76 -4.29 -15.58
CA ASP A 346 8.25 -5.01 -16.75
C ASP A 346 7.27 -6.16 -17.06
N PHE A 347 6.55 -6.05 -18.18
CA PHE A 347 5.61 -7.06 -18.65
C PHE A 347 6.28 -7.95 -19.69
N ILE A 348 5.97 -9.26 -19.66
CA ILE A 348 6.50 -10.22 -20.65
C ILE A 348 6.15 -9.72 -22.05
N ASP A 349 7.14 -9.68 -22.95
CA ASP A 349 7.01 -9.15 -24.30
C ASP A 349 5.80 -9.70 -25.05
N MET A 350 5.01 -8.80 -25.66
CA MET A 350 3.82 -9.12 -26.45
C MET A 350 3.93 -8.43 -27.82
N THR A 351 4.02 -9.22 -28.89
CA THR A 351 4.06 -8.73 -30.28
C THR A 351 2.78 -7.98 -30.65
N SER A 352 1.63 -8.51 -30.21
CA SER A 352 0.31 -7.91 -30.43
C SER A 352 0.09 -6.65 -29.58
N ARG A 353 0.02 -5.48 -30.24
CA ARG A 353 -0.43 -4.22 -29.63
C ARG A 353 -1.84 -4.30 -29.03
N ARG A 354 -2.66 -5.27 -29.45
CA ARG A 354 -3.96 -5.53 -28.85
C ARG A 354 -3.80 -6.13 -27.44
N HIS A 355 -2.95 -7.15 -27.29
CA HIS A 355 -2.66 -7.77 -26.00
C HIS A 355 -2.04 -6.75 -25.02
N GLN A 356 -1.10 -5.92 -25.50
CA GLN A 356 -0.55 -4.78 -24.74
C GLN A 356 -1.66 -3.88 -24.17
N LYS A 357 -2.59 -3.42 -25.03
CA LYS A 357 -3.69 -2.56 -24.59
C LYS A 357 -4.65 -3.26 -23.63
N GLU A 358 -4.99 -4.54 -23.88
CA GLU A 358 -5.89 -5.31 -23.02
C GLU A 358 -5.29 -5.57 -21.63
N VAL A 359 -3.95 -5.68 -21.50
CA VAL A 359 -3.22 -5.71 -20.22
C VAL A 359 -3.21 -4.33 -19.53
N GLU A 360 -2.96 -3.24 -20.26
CA GLU A 360 -3.08 -1.88 -19.71
C GLU A 360 -4.48 -1.61 -19.16
N ASP A 361 -5.52 -1.97 -19.91
CA ASP A 361 -6.92 -1.75 -19.55
C ASP A 361 -7.34 -2.69 -18.40
N ARG A 362 -6.79 -3.91 -18.32
CA ARG A 362 -6.92 -4.78 -17.13
C ARG A 362 -6.36 -4.09 -15.89
N LEU A 363 -5.12 -3.62 -15.93
CA LEU A 363 -4.48 -2.90 -14.81
C LEU A 363 -5.30 -1.67 -14.40
N ARG A 364 -5.75 -0.86 -15.38
CA ARG A 364 -6.63 0.31 -15.15
C ARG A 364 -7.95 -0.05 -14.50
N VAL A 365 -8.54 -1.21 -14.79
CA VAL A 365 -9.76 -1.70 -14.11
C VAL A 365 -9.45 -2.16 -12.69
N SER A 366 -8.40 -2.96 -12.48
CA SER A 366 -8.03 -3.51 -11.18
C SER A 366 -7.71 -2.44 -10.14
N VAL A 367 -7.04 -1.34 -10.55
CA VAL A 367 -6.71 -0.23 -9.64
C VAL A 367 -7.89 0.70 -9.28
N LYS A 368 -9.05 0.61 -9.96
CA LYS A 368 -10.24 1.45 -9.62
C LYS A 368 -10.77 1.21 -8.20
N MET A 369 -10.49 0.04 -7.63
CA MET A 369 -10.92 -0.30 -6.26
C MET A 369 -10.09 0.41 -5.17
N ASP A 370 -8.86 0.83 -5.48
CA ASP A 370 -7.93 1.42 -4.52
C ASP A 370 -8.43 2.77 -3.97
N LYS A 371 -8.06 3.11 -2.74
CA LYS A 371 -8.30 4.43 -2.12
C LYS A 371 -7.35 5.50 -2.66
N ALA A 372 -6.11 5.14 -2.99
CA ALA A 372 -5.09 6.06 -3.48
C ALA A 372 -5.48 6.65 -4.84
N ARG A 373 -5.02 7.88 -5.13
CA ARG A 373 -5.00 8.38 -6.51
C ARG A 373 -3.89 7.65 -7.27
N ILE A 374 -4.25 7.01 -8.38
CA ILE A 374 -3.32 6.29 -9.24
C ILE A 374 -3.35 6.91 -10.65
N GLN A 375 -2.19 7.00 -11.29
CA GLN A 375 -2.05 7.36 -12.70
C GLN A 375 -1.31 6.24 -13.41
N VAL A 376 -1.95 5.59 -14.38
CA VAL A 376 -1.38 4.48 -15.18
C VAL A 376 -0.98 5.02 -16.54
N GLY A 377 0.29 4.84 -16.94
CA GLY A 377 0.81 5.21 -18.24
C GLY A 377 0.38 4.25 -19.35
N ARG A 378 1.31 3.95 -20.26
CA ARG A 378 1.19 2.94 -21.31
C ARG A 378 2.42 2.05 -21.33
N ILE A 379 2.34 0.90 -21.96
CA ILE A 379 3.51 0.09 -22.29
C ILE A 379 4.41 0.89 -23.24
N SER A 380 5.67 1.05 -22.84
CA SER A 380 6.68 1.84 -23.55
C SER A 380 7.26 1.09 -24.75
N ARG A 381 8.21 1.72 -25.46
CA ARG A 381 9.00 1.05 -26.51
C ARG A 381 9.98 0.00 -25.97
N PHE A 382 10.12 -0.10 -24.65
CA PHE A 382 11.06 -0.99 -23.95
C PHE A 382 10.33 -2.05 -23.10
N GLY A 383 9.04 -2.36 -23.37
CA GLY A 383 8.23 -3.30 -22.59
C GLY A 383 7.68 -2.72 -21.27
N LEU A 384 8.46 -1.87 -20.61
CA LEU A 384 8.12 -1.24 -19.33
C LEU A 384 6.83 -0.41 -19.38
N LEU A 385 5.98 -0.55 -18.36
CA LEU A 385 4.86 0.35 -18.05
C LEU A 385 5.18 1.21 -16.83
N GLU A 386 5.04 2.52 -16.97
CA GLU A 386 5.19 3.49 -15.89
C GLU A 386 3.84 3.81 -15.22
N MET A 387 3.81 3.92 -13.89
CA MET A 387 2.66 4.41 -13.15
C MET A 387 3.05 5.10 -11.83
N SER A 388 2.14 5.89 -11.27
CA SER A 388 2.31 6.47 -9.92
C SER A 388 1.11 6.17 -9.02
N ARG A 389 1.38 5.87 -7.75
CA ARG A 389 0.37 5.68 -6.69
C ARG A 389 0.62 6.67 -5.55
N GLN A 390 -0.41 7.42 -5.18
CA GLN A 390 -0.37 8.31 -4.02
C GLN A 390 -0.12 7.49 -2.74
N ARG A 391 0.96 7.81 -2.02
CA ARG A 391 1.21 7.30 -0.66
C ARG A 391 0.12 7.80 0.29
N LEU A 392 -0.55 6.88 1.00
CA LEU A 392 -1.57 7.20 2.00
C LEU A 392 -1.01 7.10 3.43
N ARG A 393 -0.16 6.11 3.68
CA ARG A 393 0.57 5.83 4.92
C ARG A 393 2.03 5.50 4.57
N PRO A 394 2.92 5.27 5.56
CA PRO A 394 4.10 4.43 5.35
C PRO A 394 3.70 3.08 4.76
N SER A 395 4.52 2.52 3.86
CA SER A 395 4.28 1.18 3.31
C SER A 395 4.67 0.09 4.31
N LEU A 396 4.16 -1.14 4.13
CA LEU A 396 4.46 -2.29 5.01
C LEU A 396 5.98 -2.60 5.08
N GLY A 397 6.72 -2.26 4.03
CA GLY A 397 8.19 -2.35 4.01
C GLY A 397 8.92 -1.21 4.71
N GLU A 398 8.25 -0.10 5.01
CA GLU A 398 8.80 1.04 5.76
C GLU A 398 8.40 0.99 7.25
N SER A 399 7.33 0.28 7.61
CA SER A 399 6.90 0.09 9.01
C SER A 399 7.44 -1.18 9.69
N SER A 400 7.71 -2.23 8.91
CA SER A 400 7.90 -3.60 9.43
C SER A 400 9.20 -4.26 8.94
N LYS A 401 10.15 -3.48 8.39
CA LYS A 401 11.45 -3.98 7.93
C LYS A 401 12.54 -2.95 8.20
N GLU A 402 13.69 -3.45 8.67
CA GLU A 402 14.89 -2.65 8.89
C GLU A 402 15.87 -2.78 7.71
N THR A 403 16.78 -1.82 7.58
CA THR A 403 17.88 -1.89 6.61
C THR A 403 18.80 -3.05 6.96
N CYS A 404 19.10 -3.94 6.01
CA CYS A 404 19.92 -5.12 6.26
C CYS A 404 21.34 -4.73 6.75
N PRO A 405 21.75 -5.08 7.99
CA PRO A 405 22.99 -4.58 8.63
C PRO A 405 24.29 -5.11 7.98
N ARG A 406 24.18 -6.00 7.00
CA ARG A 406 25.29 -6.60 6.26
C ARG A 406 25.53 -5.98 4.88
N CYS A 407 24.49 -5.51 4.20
CA CYS A 407 24.62 -4.93 2.86
C CYS A 407 24.13 -3.48 2.75
N ASP A 408 23.65 -2.89 3.85
CA ASP A 408 23.16 -1.51 3.92
C ASP A 408 22.16 -1.18 2.79
N GLY A 409 21.16 -2.06 2.65
CA GLY A 409 20.13 -1.98 1.62
C GLY A 409 20.56 -2.36 0.19
N GLN A 410 21.86 -2.51 -0.11
CA GLN A 410 22.37 -2.77 -1.48
C GLN A 410 21.93 -4.11 -2.09
N GLY A 411 21.45 -5.06 -1.27
CA GLY A 411 20.98 -6.38 -1.71
C GLY A 411 22.07 -7.32 -2.26
N ARG A 412 23.32 -6.86 -2.32
CA ARG A 412 24.52 -7.61 -2.76
C ARG A 412 25.72 -7.16 -1.92
N ILE A 413 26.74 -8.00 -1.85
CA ILE A 413 28.01 -7.71 -1.20
C ILE A 413 29.16 -8.01 -2.17
N ARG A 414 30.32 -7.35 -2.01
CA ARG A 414 31.51 -7.65 -2.82
C ARG A 414 31.98 -9.10 -2.57
N SER A 415 32.69 -9.72 -3.51
CA SER A 415 33.34 -11.00 -3.26
C SER A 415 34.55 -10.85 -2.33
N VAL A 416 35.02 -11.94 -1.70
CA VAL A 416 36.14 -11.90 -0.75
C VAL A 416 37.43 -11.43 -1.43
N GLU A 417 37.70 -11.89 -2.65
CA GLU A 417 38.90 -11.52 -3.43
C GLU A 417 38.83 -10.05 -3.86
N SER A 418 37.64 -9.58 -4.27
CA SER A 418 37.40 -8.19 -4.67
C SER A 418 37.55 -7.22 -3.48
N LEU A 419 37.03 -7.60 -2.31
CA LEU A 419 37.19 -6.82 -1.09
C LEU A 419 38.65 -6.84 -0.60
N SER A 420 39.30 -8.00 -0.58
CA SER A 420 40.72 -8.14 -0.19
C SER A 420 41.64 -7.30 -1.07
N LEU A 421 41.41 -7.28 -2.40
CA LEU A 421 42.16 -6.42 -3.33
C LEU A 421 41.80 -4.93 -3.16
N SER A 422 40.65 -4.58 -2.58
CA SER A 422 40.34 -3.20 -2.18
C SER A 422 41.11 -2.82 -0.92
N ILE A 423 41.10 -3.68 0.10
CA ILE A 423 41.82 -3.49 1.37
C ILE A 423 43.33 -3.39 1.15
N LEU A 424 43.91 -4.23 0.28
CA LEU A 424 45.34 -4.16 -0.07
C LEU A 424 45.74 -2.81 -0.68
N ARG A 425 44.88 -2.18 -1.49
CA ARG A 425 45.12 -0.84 -2.05
C ARG A 425 44.98 0.26 -1.01
N LEU A 426 44.04 0.12 -0.07
CA LEU A 426 43.87 1.07 1.04
C LEU A 426 45.02 0.99 2.04
N MET A 427 45.52 -0.21 2.35
CA MET A 427 46.77 -0.38 3.12
C MET A 427 47.97 0.23 2.38
N GLU A 428 48.03 0.10 1.05
CA GLU A 428 49.05 0.77 0.23
C GLU A 428 48.93 2.30 0.33
N GLU A 429 47.74 2.86 0.24
CA GLU A 429 47.47 4.30 0.37
C GLU A 429 47.83 4.85 1.77
N GLU A 430 47.45 4.18 2.86
CA GLU A 430 47.85 4.59 4.22
C GLU A 430 49.37 4.44 4.46
N SER A 431 50.03 3.51 3.76
CA SER A 431 51.49 3.33 3.86
C SER A 431 52.30 4.42 3.17
N MET A 432 51.68 5.15 2.23
CA MET A 432 52.32 6.26 1.51
C MET A 432 52.21 7.61 2.23
N LYS A 433 51.57 7.68 3.41
CA LYS A 433 51.40 8.91 4.20
C LYS A 433 52.54 9.13 5.19
N ASP A 434 53.08 10.35 5.22
CA ASP A 434 54.21 10.72 6.09
C ASP A 434 53.94 10.47 7.58
N PHE A 435 54.95 9.98 8.30
CA PHE A 435 54.92 9.58 9.73
C PHE A 435 54.10 8.33 10.08
N SER A 436 53.75 7.47 9.11
CA SER A 436 53.24 6.12 9.41
C SER A 436 54.29 5.26 10.13
N GLY A 437 53.88 4.55 11.18
CA GLY A 437 54.70 3.56 11.91
C GLY A 437 54.21 2.12 11.70
N GLN A 438 52.91 1.90 11.88
CA GLN A 438 52.26 0.61 11.68
C GLN A 438 50.87 0.81 11.04
N ILE A 439 50.40 -0.18 10.27
CA ILE A 439 49.04 -0.24 9.77
C ILE A 439 48.38 -1.50 10.32
N ILE A 440 47.19 -1.36 10.89
CA ILE A 440 46.35 -2.46 11.34
C ILE A 440 45.14 -2.53 10.42
N ALA A 441 45.01 -3.60 9.65
CA ALA A 441 43.79 -3.92 8.89
C ALA A 441 43.00 -4.98 9.65
N GLU A 442 41.89 -4.57 10.25
CA GLU A 442 40.96 -5.44 10.98
C GLU A 442 39.85 -5.88 10.03
N VAL A 443 39.78 -7.19 9.79
CA VAL A 443 39.00 -7.76 8.68
C VAL A 443 38.31 -9.07 9.10
N PRO A 444 37.22 -9.48 8.41
CA PRO A 444 36.58 -10.77 8.62
C PRO A 444 37.55 -11.94 8.38
N THR A 445 37.40 -13.04 9.13
CA THR A 445 38.32 -14.21 9.07
C THR A 445 38.55 -14.76 7.65
N SER A 446 37.54 -14.74 6.77
CA SER A 446 37.69 -15.16 5.37
C SER A 446 38.55 -14.21 4.52
N VAL A 447 38.49 -12.91 4.80
CA VAL A 447 39.30 -11.86 4.16
C VAL A 447 40.73 -11.92 4.70
N ALA A 448 40.92 -12.10 6.01
CA ALA A 448 42.23 -12.30 6.62
C ALA A 448 42.93 -13.52 6.03
N ASN A 449 42.22 -14.65 5.90
CA ASN A 449 42.78 -15.88 5.34
C ASN A 449 43.31 -15.68 3.91
N PHE A 450 42.54 -15.03 3.05
CA PHE A 450 42.94 -14.75 1.66
C PHE A 450 44.08 -13.71 1.55
N LEU A 451 44.08 -12.69 2.42
CA LEU A 451 45.18 -11.71 2.48
C LEU A 451 46.48 -12.36 2.96
N LEU A 452 46.41 -13.18 4.01
CA LEU A 452 47.57 -13.80 4.66
C LEU A 452 48.07 -15.08 3.97
N ASN A 453 47.36 -15.64 2.99
CA ASN A 453 47.81 -16.77 2.17
C ASN A 453 47.99 -16.37 0.68
N GLU A 454 46.91 -16.28 -0.09
CA GLU A 454 46.95 -16.00 -1.53
C GLU A 454 47.53 -14.63 -1.89
N LYS A 455 47.51 -13.67 -0.96
CA LYS A 455 48.16 -12.36 -1.11
C LYS A 455 49.35 -12.12 -0.17
N ARG A 456 49.85 -13.14 0.54
CA ARG A 456 51.04 -13.07 1.42
C ARG A 456 52.23 -12.38 0.75
N ASN A 457 52.52 -12.76 -0.50
CA ASN A 457 53.62 -12.17 -1.27
C ASN A 457 53.38 -10.70 -1.62
N ALA A 458 52.14 -10.27 -1.82
CA ALA A 458 51.80 -8.89 -2.13
C ALA A 458 51.86 -8.00 -0.87
N VAL A 459 51.40 -8.50 0.28
CA VAL A 459 51.57 -7.84 1.58
C VAL A 459 53.06 -7.66 1.90
N ARG A 460 53.87 -8.73 1.77
CA ARG A 460 55.32 -8.67 1.99
C ARG A 460 56.04 -7.67 1.07
N VAL A 461 55.67 -7.61 -0.21
CA VAL A 461 56.23 -6.61 -1.16
C VAL A 461 55.79 -5.19 -0.80
N LEU A 462 54.58 -5.02 -0.26
CA LEU A 462 54.13 -3.72 0.23
C LEU A 462 54.94 -3.27 1.46
N GLU A 463 55.09 -4.10 2.49
CA GLU A 463 55.92 -3.83 3.68
C GLU A 463 57.38 -3.50 3.33
N GLN A 464 58.00 -4.28 2.43
CA GLN A 464 59.39 -4.07 2.01
C GLN A 464 59.60 -2.74 1.28
N ARG A 465 58.58 -2.25 0.56
CA ARG A 465 58.61 -0.98 -0.17
C ARG A 465 58.30 0.22 0.72
N SER A 466 57.31 0.10 1.61
CA SER A 466 56.88 1.18 2.50
C SER A 466 57.74 1.32 3.76
N LYS A 467 58.44 0.24 4.16
CA LYS A 467 59.20 0.12 5.42
C LYS A 467 58.33 0.33 6.66
N ILE A 468 57.07 -0.08 6.58
CA ILE A 468 56.03 0.01 7.61
C ILE A 468 55.51 -1.40 7.87
N SER A 469 55.32 -1.76 9.14
CA SER A 469 54.72 -3.06 9.52
C SER A 469 53.23 -3.07 9.20
N ILE A 470 52.75 -4.15 8.57
CA ILE A 470 51.33 -4.34 8.25
C ILE A 470 50.78 -5.53 9.04
N LEU A 471 49.99 -5.22 10.06
CA LEU A 471 49.28 -6.18 10.89
C LEU A 471 47.88 -6.42 10.31
N ILE A 472 47.52 -7.67 10.05
CA ILE A 472 46.19 -8.04 9.57
C ILE A 472 45.49 -8.86 10.66
N LEU A 473 44.46 -8.29 11.27
CA LEU A 473 43.71 -8.90 12.36
C LEU A 473 42.45 -9.58 11.82
N ALA A 474 42.26 -10.85 12.19
CA ALA A 474 41.09 -11.64 11.84
C ALA A 474 40.04 -11.51 12.95
N ASN A 475 39.13 -10.55 12.84
CA ASN A 475 38.03 -10.39 13.80
C ASN A 475 36.87 -11.34 13.43
N SER A 476 36.44 -12.18 14.38
CA SER A 476 35.35 -13.15 14.21
C SER A 476 33.95 -12.55 14.38
N GLN A 477 33.82 -11.42 15.08
CA GLN A 477 32.56 -10.67 15.22
C GLN A 477 32.27 -9.82 13.96
N MET A 478 33.29 -9.52 13.17
CA MET A 478 33.19 -8.68 11.99
C MET A 478 32.69 -9.46 10.77
N GLU A 479 31.41 -9.31 10.42
CA GLU A 479 30.86 -9.92 9.20
C GLU A 479 31.34 -9.23 7.91
N HIS A 480 31.72 -10.03 6.91
CA HIS A 480 31.95 -9.59 5.53
C HIS A 480 30.66 -8.98 4.93
N PRO A 481 30.67 -7.68 4.54
CA PRO A 481 31.81 -6.97 3.96
C PRO A 481 32.42 -5.83 4.82
N LYS A 482 32.16 -5.76 6.14
CA LYS A 482 32.77 -4.75 7.02
C LYS A 482 34.29 -4.95 7.11
N PHE A 483 35.04 -3.86 7.32
CA PHE A 483 36.48 -3.84 7.64
C PHE A 483 36.88 -2.48 8.27
N GLU A 484 37.90 -2.44 9.12
CA GLU A 484 38.54 -1.22 9.62
C GLU A 484 40.02 -1.19 9.20
N ILE A 485 40.56 -0.03 8.83
CA ILE A 485 42.01 0.16 8.62
C ILE A 485 42.46 1.29 9.54
N ARG A 486 43.18 0.93 10.60
CA ARG A 486 43.76 1.85 11.57
C ARG A 486 45.22 2.13 11.20
N ARG A 487 45.60 3.41 11.23
CA ARG A 487 46.95 3.88 10.94
C ARG A 487 47.58 4.42 12.23
N ILE A 488 48.67 3.83 12.67
CA ILE A 488 49.36 4.18 13.92
C ILE A 488 50.66 4.94 13.58
N ARG A 489 50.92 6.04 14.29
CA ARG A 489 52.14 6.84 14.14
C ARG A 489 53.33 6.15 14.81
N LYS A 490 54.55 6.49 14.42
CA LYS A 490 55.78 5.87 14.98
C LYS A 490 55.89 5.99 16.50
N ASP A 491 55.33 7.06 17.06
CA ASP A 491 55.39 7.38 18.49
C ASP A 491 54.28 6.68 19.32
N GLU A 492 53.36 5.97 18.64
CA GLU A 492 52.13 5.39 19.20
C GLU A 492 52.06 3.85 19.05
N VAL A 493 53.13 3.20 18.56
CA VAL A 493 53.17 1.75 18.31
C VAL A 493 53.30 0.98 19.63
N SER A 494 52.31 0.14 19.95
CA SER A 494 52.34 -0.77 21.10
C SER A 494 52.78 -2.19 20.70
N GLU A 495 53.56 -2.83 21.57
CA GLU A 495 54.04 -4.22 21.36
C GLU A 495 53.03 -5.29 21.82
N ASN A 496 51.75 -4.93 22.00
CA ASN A 496 50.71 -5.85 22.48
C ASN A 496 50.50 -7.01 21.48
N PRO A 497 50.30 -8.25 21.93
CA PRO A 497 50.06 -9.39 21.05
C PRO A 497 48.88 -9.17 20.09
N SER A 498 49.01 -9.64 18.85
CA SER A 498 48.02 -9.39 17.79
C SER A 498 46.61 -9.86 18.12
N PHE A 499 46.46 -10.91 18.94
CA PHE A 499 45.15 -11.42 19.35
C PHE A 499 44.45 -10.49 20.37
N GLU A 500 45.19 -9.68 21.12
CA GLU A 500 44.69 -8.72 22.12
C GLU A 500 44.42 -7.32 21.52
N GLN A 501 44.89 -7.05 20.28
CA GLN A 501 44.67 -5.77 19.59
C GLN A 501 43.34 -5.68 18.81
N THR A 502 42.64 -6.80 18.69
CA THR A 502 41.25 -6.85 18.20
C THR A 502 40.40 -6.07 19.17
N LYS A 503 39.59 -5.11 18.70
CA LYS A 503 38.56 -4.57 19.58
C LYS A 503 37.52 -5.67 19.77
N GLU A 504 37.39 -6.17 20.98
CA GLU A 504 36.03 -6.48 21.42
C GLU A 504 35.26 -5.16 21.29
N GLU A 505 34.33 -5.09 20.34
CA GLU A 505 33.25 -4.12 20.49
C GLU A 505 32.64 -4.48 21.84
N ALA A 506 32.86 -3.61 22.83
CA ALA A 506 32.02 -3.59 24.00
C ALA A 506 30.62 -3.46 23.43
N VAL A 507 29.88 -4.57 23.45
CA VAL A 507 28.44 -4.52 23.29
C VAL A 507 28.03 -3.66 24.47
N ASP A 508 27.79 -2.38 24.20
CA ASP A 508 26.93 -1.57 25.02
C ASP A 508 25.64 -2.37 25.08
N VAL A 509 25.54 -3.15 26.16
CA VAL A 509 24.29 -3.72 26.60
C VAL A 509 23.49 -2.49 26.99
N ILE A 510 22.85 -1.91 25.98
CA ILE A 510 21.62 -1.16 26.09
C ILE A 510 20.71 -2.13 26.82
N ALA A 511 20.80 -2.07 28.14
CA ALA A 511 20.10 -2.99 28.99
C ALA A 511 18.64 -2.75 28.67
N ASN A 512 17.89 -3.81 28.38
CA ASN A 512 16.44 -3.74 28.35
C ASN A 512 15.85 -3.56 29.76
N GLN A 513 16.53 -2.78 30.61
CA GLN A 513 15.94 -1.53 31.07
C GLN A 513 15.31 -0.79 29.88
N VAL A 514 14.12 -1.28 29.51
CA VAL A 514 13.01 -0.38 29.26
C VAL A 514 12.81 0.40 30.55
N THR A 515 13.68 1.39 30.79
CA THR A 515 13.20 2.64 31.37
C THR A 515 11.97 2.97 30.56
N GLN A 516 10.83 2.87 31.23
CA GLN A 516 9.64 3.57 30.84
C GLN A 516 9.99 5.05 30.91
N ALA A 517 10.67 5.53 29.85
CA ALA A 517 10.51 6.88 29.41
C ALA A 517 9.00 7.04 29.27
N ASN A 518 8.42 7.70 30.27
CA ASN A 518 7.14 8.35 30.12
C ASN A 518 7.37 9.49 29.11
N ILE A 519 7.58 9.10 27.85
CA ILE A 519 6.96 9.75 26.69
C ILE A 519 5.52 9.89 27.14
N SER A 520 5.23 11.06 27.70
CA SER A 520 4.00 11.30 28.42
C SER A 520 2.98 11.55 27.33
N LEU A 521 2.46 10.45 26.77
CA LEU A 521 1.47 10.42 25.70
C LEU A 521 0.37 11.39 26.11
N ASP A 522 0.39 12.56 25.49
CA ASP A 522 -0.31 13.75 25.95
C ASP A 522 -1.79 13.51 25.66
N LYS A 523 -2.47 12.88 26.65
CA LYS A 523 -3.71 12.13 26.41
C LYS A 523 -4.72 13.05 25.73
N PRO A 524 -5.23 12.69 24.54
CA PRO A 524 -6.07 13.59 23.76
C PRO A 524 -7.28 14.02 24.59
N VAL A 525 -7.43 15.34 24.74
CA VAL A 525 -8.49 15.95 25.54
C VAL A 525 -9.88 15.50 25.06
N VAL A 526 -10.02 15.28 23.74
CA VAL A 526 -11.21 14.72 23.10
C VAL A 526 -10.95 13.25 22.69
N SER A 527 -10.83 12.36 23.68
CA SER A 527 -10.64 10.91 23.47
C SER A 527 -11.95 10.11 23.41
N ARG A 528 -13.01 10.58 24.07
CA ARG A 528 -14.30 9.89 24.18
C ARG A 528 -15.45 10.90 24.13
N ILE A 529 -16.43 10.64 23.28
CA ILE A 529 -17.64 11.44 23.14
C ILE A 529 -18.83 10.53 23.43
N SER A 530 -19.74 10.96 24.31
CA SER A 530 -20.97 10.24 24.66
C SER A 530 -22.19 11.08 24.27
N PRO A 531 -23.01 10.67 23.27
CA PRO A 531 -24.16 11.44 22.83
C PRO A 531 -25.29 11.48 23.86
N PRO A 532 -26.06 12.58 23.96
CA PRO A 532 -27.17 12.71 24.92
C PRO A 532 -28.49 12.05 24.46
N GLN A 533 -28.58 11.47 23.26
CA GLN A 533 -29.85 10.99 22.71
C GLN A 533 -29.73 9.72 21.86
N LYS A 534 -30.78 8.89 21.85
CA LYS A 534 -30.82 7.60 21.16
C LYS A 534 -31.04 7.78 19.65
N ALA A 535 -30.31 7.02 18.85
CA ALA A 535 -30.39 7.09 17.39
C ALA A 535 -31.77 6.66 16.83
N PRO A 536 -32.22 7.24 15.69
CA PRO A 536 -33.50 6.91 15.08
C PRO A 536 -33.54 5.45 14.62
N VAL A 537 -34.65 4.77 14.89
CA VAL A 537 -34.91 3.41 14.40
C VAL A 537 -35.70 3.53 13.10
N ARG A 538 -35.06 3.18 11.98
CA ARG A 538 -35.66 3.17 10.63
C ARG A 538 -36.96 2.38 10.66
N ARG A 539 -38.10 3.05 10.45
CA ARG A 539 -39.41 2.39 10.32
C ARG A 539 -39.40 1.52 9.06
N THR A 540 -39.20 0.22 9.25
CA THR A 540 -39.56 -0.77 8.22
C THR A 540 -41.06 -0.66 7.97
N VAL A 541 -41.43 -0.21 6.76
CA VAL A 541 -42.82 -0.26 6.30
C VAL A 541 -43.15 -1.72 6.01
N GLU A 542 -43.52 -2.46 7.06
CA GLU A 542 -44.15 -3.76 6.92
C GLU A 542 -45.51 -3.55 6.26
N ALA A 543 -45.70 -4.11 5.06
CA ALA A 543 -46.96 -4.06 4.35
C ALA A 543 -47.99 -4.96 5.06
N SER A 544 -48.67 -4.41 6.06
CA SER A 544 -49.62 -5.13 6.92
C SER A 544 -50.89 -5.49 6.16
N THR A 545 -50.90 -6.66 5.50
CA THR A 545 -52.10 -7.27 4.92
C THR A 545 -53.03 -7.76 6.04
N HIS A 546 -53.94 -6.89 6.46
CA HIS A 546 -54.98 -7.23 7.44
C HIS A 546 -55.93 -8.30 6.88
N VAL A 547 -55.75 -9.55 7.33
CA VAL A 547 -56.80 -10.59 7.32
C VAL A 547 -57.17 -10.88 8.77
N LYS A 548 -58.41 -10.54 9.16
CA LYS A 548 -58.93 -10.84 10.50
C LYS A 548 -59.35 -12.31 10.58
N ALA A 549 -58.82 -13.05 11.55
CA ALA A 549 -59.35 -14.34 11.98
C ALA A 549 -59.75 -14.25 13.47
N PRO A 550 -60.97 -14.65 13.87
CA PRO A 550 -61.40 -14.63 15.28
C PRO A 550 -60.81 -15.80 16.07
N GLY A 551 -60.52 -15.58 17.36
CA GLY A 551 -59.85 -16.55 18.22
C GLY A 551 -60.77 -17.67 18.73
N LEU A 552 -60.29 -18.92 18.65
CA LEU A 552 -61.00 -20.14 19.08
C LEU A 552 -60.58 -20.61 20.49
N LEU A 553 -60.56 -19.71 21.48
CA LEU A 553 -60.24 -20.04 22.89
C LEU A 553 -61.34 -19.62 23.88
N ALA A 554 -62.60 -19.61 23.43
CA ALA A 554 -63.78 -19.27 24.23
C ALA A 554 -64.87 -20.38 24.18
N ARG A 555 -64.47 -21.66 24.12
CA ARG A 555 -65.41 -22.77 23.90
C ARG A 555 -65.07 -24.11 24.61
N VAL A 556 -64.25 -24.05 25.67
CA VAL A 556 -63.75 -25.24 26.40
C VAL A 556 -64.45 -25.43 27.77
N PHE A 557 -65.34 -24.52 28.18
CA PHE A 557 -65.93 -24.49 29.53
C PHE A 557 -67.44 -24.78 29.61
N SER A 558 -68.01 -25.47 28.59
CA SER A 558 -69.45 -25.76 28.54
C SER A 558 -69.80 -27.11 27.89
N PHE A 559 -68.99 -28.15 28.12
CA PHE A 559 -69.38 -29.54 27.78
C PHE A 559 -68.77 -30.58 28.74
N LEU A 560 -68.90 -30.32 30.04
CA LEU A 560 -68.56 -31.25 31.12
C LEU A 560 -69.85 -31.76 31.78
N SER A 561 -70.73 -32.39 30.99
CA SER A 561 -72.07 -32.79 31.43
C SER A 561 -72.66 -34.00 30.69
N GLY A 562 -72.06 -35.18 30.89
CA GLY A 562 -72.69 -36.49 30.64
C GLY A 562 -72.76 -36.98 29.19
N GLY A 563 -73.15 -38.25 29.05
CA GLY A 563 -73.17 -39.01 27.79
C GLY A 563 -72.18 -40.18 27.84
N ALA A 564 -72.65 -41.40 27.58
CA ALA A 564 -71.89 -42.64 27.66
C ALA A 564 -71.98 -43.43 26.34
N GLU A 565 -71.54 -44.69 26.40
CA GLU A 565 -71.75 -45.79 25.43
C GLU A 565 -70.76 -45.92 24.25
N GLU A 566 -70.71 -47.17 23.77
CA GLU A 566 -69.72 -47.80 22.90
C GLU A 566 -70.20 -47.75 21.41
N GLU A 567 -69.69 -48.44 20.38
CA GLU A 567 -68.85 -49.65 20.26
C GLU A 567 -68.13 -49.73 18.88
N GLU A 568 -67.68 -50.95 18.49
CA GLU A 568 -66.83 -51.41 17.35
C GLU A 568 -67.16 -50.92 15.90
N SER A 569 -66.46 -51.25 14.79
CA SER A 569 -65.49 -52.31 14.39
C SER A 569 -64.59 -51.83 13.20
N LYS A 570 -63.27 -52.07 13.09
CA LYS A 570 -62.46 -53.29 12.73
C LYS A 570 -62.17 -53.44 11.19
N PRO A 571 -61.15 -54.22 10.72
CA PRO A 571 -59.99 -53.61 10.01
C PRO A 571 -59.48 -54.38 8.76
N ALA A 572 -58.18 -54.21 8.40
CA ALA A 572 -57.26 -55.07 7.57
C ALA A 572 -56.70 -54.41 6.27
N SER A 573 -55.47 -54.68 5.79
CA SER A 573 -54.25 -55.28 6.41
C SER A 573 -52.95 -54.92 5.62
N GLN A 574 -51.84 -55.65 5.84
CA GLN A 574 -50.44 -55.24 5.56
C GLN A 574 -49.83 -55.83 4.25
N SER A 575 -48.59 -55.41 3.93
CA SER A 575 -47.78 -55.89 2.80
C SER A 575 -46.45 -56.54 3.22
N LYS A 576 -45.84 -57.41 2.37
CA LYS A 576 -44.38 -57.75 2.41
C LYS A 576 -43.86 -58.58 1.21
N LYS A 577 -42.76 -58.08 0.60
CA LYS A 577 -41.55 -58.76 0.03
C LYS A 577 -41.66 -59.95 -0.97
N THR A 578 -40.80 -59.91 -1.99
CA THR A 578 -39.70 -60.90 -2.23
C THR A 578 -38.67 -60.40 -3.28
N THR A 579 -37.63 -61.18 -3.64
CA THR A 579 -36.40 -60.68 -4.32
C THR A 579 -35.60 -61.79 -5.05
N ARG A 580 -34.95 -61.49 -6.22
CA ARG A 580 -33.79 -62.16 -6.94
C ARG A 580 -33.88 -61.88 -8.47
N LYS A 581 -32.87 -62.02 -9.38
CA LYS A 581 -31.42 -62.35 -9.36
C LYS A 581 -30.68 -61.78 -10.62
N ARG A 582 -29.35 -61.97 -10.74
CA ARG A 582 -28.43 -61.50 -11.83
C ARG A 582 -28.42 -62.37 -13.12
N SER A 583 -27.97 -61.80 -14.25
CA SER A 583 -27.02 -62.44 -15.20
C SER A 583 -26.17 -61.39 -16.01
N LYS A 584 -25.43 -61.79 -17.06
CA LYS A 584 -24.46 -60.95 -17.84
C LYS A 584 -24.55 -61.20 -19.37
N LYS A 585 -24.00 -60.25 -20.18
CA LYS A 585 -22.89 -60.44 -21.18
C LYS A 585 -23.15 -60.02 -22.66
N THR A 586 -22.12 -59.40 -23.28
CA THR A 586 -21.66 -59.44 -24.71
C THR A 586 -22.30 -58.63 -25.88
N THR A 587 -21.55 -57.60 -26.32
CA THR A 587 -21.07 -57.27 -27.71
C THR A 587 -21.97 -56.96 -28.94
N ARG A 588 -21.51 -55.93 -29.71
CA ARG A 588 -21.63 -55.68 -31.19
C ARG A 588 -23.04 -55.32 -31.71
N ARG A 589 -23.23 -54.71 -32.90
CA ARG A 589 -22.52 -53.70 -33.74
C ARG A 589 -23.44 -53.40 -34.96
N THR A 590 -23.39 -52.21 -35.58
CA THR A 590 -23.95 -51.87 -36.94
C THR A 590 -25.48 -52.02 -37.14
N THR A 591 -26.20 -51.34 -38.06
CA THR A 591 -26.10 -50.03 -38.76
C THR A 591 -27.46 -49.71 -39.41
N SER A 592 -27.85 -48.43 -39.52
CA SER A 592 -28.98 -47.91 -40.35
C SER A 592 -30.42 -48.31 -39.90
N GLN A 593 -31.52 -47.78 -40.43
CA GLN A 593 -31.71 -46.97 -41.66
C GLN A 593 -32.95 -46.04 -41.58
N SER A 594 -32.97 -45.01 -42.45
CA SER A 594 -34.13 -44.15 -42.77
C SER A 594 -34.58 -43.15 -41.68
N ASN A 595 -35.29 -42.04 -41.98
CA ASN A 595 -35.80 -41.63 -43.30
C ASN A 595 -35.76 -40.10 -43.55
N GLN A 596 -35.90 -39.77 -44.85
CA GLN A 596 -36.33 -38.54 -45.56
C GLN A 596 -36.81 -37.30 -44.77
N SER A 597 -36.68 -36.04 -45.27
CA SER A 597 -36.31 -35.50 -46.61
C SER A 597 -35.52 -34.17 -46.45
N ARG A 598 -34.69 -33.64 -47.38
CA ARG A 598 -34.81 -33.38 -48.85
C ARG A 598 -35.98 -32.42 -49.19
N ASN A 599 -35.96 -31.56 -50.21
CA ASN A 599 -35.04 -31.17 -51.32
C ASN A 599 -35.40 -29.71 -51.73
N ARG A 600 -34.70 -28.89 -52.56
CA ARG A 600 -33.47 -28.94 -53.40
C ARG A 600 -32.86 -27.50 -53.35
N ARG A 601 -32.18 -26.78 -54.27
CA ARG A 601 -31.56 -26.83 -55.65
C ARG A 601 -30.52 -25.66 -55.62
N GLN A 602 -29.37 -25.53 -56.31
CA GLN A 602 -28.71 -26.07 -57.53
C GLN A 602 -29.22 -25.58 -58.90
N PRO A 603 -28.36 -25.52 -59.95
CA PRO A 603 -26.90 -25.21 -60.01
C PRO A 603 -26.43 -24.45 -61.31
N GLN A 604 -25.13 -24.12 -61.51
CA GLN A 604 -24.35 -24.53 -62.71
C GLN A 604 -22.83 -24.16 -62.79
N GLN A 605 -22.02 -25.21 -63.00
CA GLN A 605 -20.88 -25.45 -63.92
C GLN A 605 -19.90 -24.39 -64.54
N ARG A 606 -18.61 -24.79 -64.48
CA ARG A 606 -17.53 -24.83 -65.54
C ARG A 606 -16.84 -23.57 -66.12
N SER A 607 -15.50 -23.62 -66.03
CA SER A 607 -14.58 -23.57 -67.18
C SER A 607 -13.26 -24.36 -66.86
N GLN A 608 -12.38 -24.61 -67.84
CA GLN A 608 -11.11 -25.36 -67.69
C GLN A 608 -10.02 -24.83 -68.65
N GLN A 609 -8.76 -24.76 -68.20
CA GLN A 609 -7.47 -24.98 -68.92
C GLN A 609 -6.32 -24.60 -67.95
N GLN A 610 -5.35 -25.45 -67.61
CA GLN A 610 -4.23 -26.06 -68.38
C GLN A 610 -3.08 -25.10 -68.74
N ALA A 611 -2.00 -25.16 -67.96
CA ALA A 611 -0.61 -24.98 -68.42
C ALA A 611 0.36 -25.66 -67.40
N SER A 612 1.51 -26.13 -67.86
CA SER A 612 2.37 -27.13 -67.21
C SER A 612 3.68 -26.58 -66.62
N SER A 613 4.42 -27.45 -65.89
CA SER A 613 5.86 -27.38 -65.57
C SER A 613 6.30 -26.42 -64.43
N SER A 614 7.33 -26.72 -63.62
CA SER A 614 8.14 -27.95 -63.45
C SER A 614 8.70 -28.13 -62.00
N ARG A 615 9.47 -29.21 -61.79
CA ARG A 615 9.85 -29.82 -60.50
C ARG A 615 11.04 -29.17 -59.76
N ASN A 616 10.92 -29.13 -58.43
CA ASN A 616 11.79 -29.73 -57.40
C ASN A 616 13.35 -29.74 -57.52
N GLU A 617 13.98 -29.49 -56.36
CA GLU A 617 15.22 -30.15 -55.85
C GLU A 617 16.57 -29.84 -56.55
N GLN A 618 17.76 -29.94 -55.92
CA GLN A 618 18.15 -30.01 -54.50
C GLN A 618 19.61 -29.47 -54.32
N GLN A 619 20.06 -29.42 -53.06
CA GLN A 619 21.44 -29.30 -52.54
C GLN A 619 22.64 -29.40 -53.51
N ALA A 620 23.69 -28.57 -53.29
CA ALA A 620 25.00 -29.03 -52.78
C ALA A 620 26.09 -27.92 -52.65
N GLN A 621 26.87 -27.99 -51.54
CA GLN A 621 28.33 -27.76 -51.42
C GLN A 621 28.93 -26.35 -51.74
N LYS A 622 29.71 -25.72 -50.84
CA LYS A 622 31.18 -25.89 -50.55
C LYS A 622 32.07 -25.58 -51.77
N THR A 623 33.19 -24.84 -51.72
CA THR A 623 34.04 -24.39 -50.59
C THR A 623 35.08 -23.30 -51.01
N LYS A 624 35.67 -22.58 -50.03
CA LYS A 624 37.05 -21.96 -50.05
C LYS A 624 37.27 -20.75 -51.04
N THR A 625 38.25 -19.82 -50.90
CA THR A 625 39.21 -19.44 -49.82
C THR A 625 39.86 -18.03 -50.00
N THR A 626 40.16 -17.36 -48.87
CA THR A 626 41.35 -16.48 -48.57
C THR A 626 41.67 -15.15 -49.30
N LYS A 627 42.11 -14.15 -48.47
CA LYS A 627 43.09 -13.03 -48.77
C LYS A 627 42.58 -11.98 -49.82
N LYS A 628 43.13 -10.78 -50.05
CA LYS A 628 44.07 -9.79 -49.42
C LYS A 628 43.89 -8.44 -50.20
N THR A 629 44.13 -7.19 -49.77
CA THR A 629 44.28 -6.49 -48.45
C THR A 629 44.28 -4.95 -48.65
N THR A 630 44.18 -4.18 -47.55
CA THR A 630 44.74 -2.80 -47.32
C THR A 630 44.20 -1.52 -48.03
N LYS A 631 43.90 -0.53 -47.17
CA LYS A 631 44.29 0.92 -47.21
C LYS A 631 43.58 1.95 -48.14
N LYS A 632 42.88 2.86 -47.44
CA LYS A 632 42.97 4.35 -47.46
C LYS A 632 42.41 5.21 -48.62
N LYS A 633 41.73 6.28 -48.16
CA LYS A 633 41.85 7.72 -48.53
C LYS A 633 40.81 8.41 -49.47
N THR A 634 39.84 9.04 -48.79
CA THR A 634 39.50 10.49 -48.82
C THR A 634 38.83 11.18 -50.04
N SER A 635 37.71 11.86 -49.71
CA SER A 635 37.22 13.16 -50.24
C SER A 635 36.43 13.14 -51.58
N ARG A 636 35.63 14.16 -51.96
CA ARG A 636 35.52 15.56 -51.45
C ARG A 636 34.20 16.28 -51.89
N ARG A 637 33.55 17.05 -50.97
CA ARG A 637 32.57 18.16 -51.23
C ARG A 637 31.28 17.77 -52.02
N ARG A 638 30.24 18.61 -52.16
CA ARG A 638 29.86 19.96 -51.64
C ARG A 638 28.66 19.77 -50.66
N GLY A 639 28.24 20.66 -49.75
CA GLY A 639 28.26 22.14 -49.70
C GLY A 639 26.98 22.71 -50.34
N GLY A 640 26.15 23.57 -49.73
CA GLY A 640 26.15 24.17 -48.39
C GLY A 640 25.61 25.63 -48.45
N ARG A 641 24.92 26.13 -47.42
CA ARG A 641 24.59 27.57 -47.30
C ARG A 641 24.43 28.02 -45.84
N VAL A 642 24.62 29.32 -45.61
CA VAL A 642 24.71 29.99 -44.30
C VAL A 642 23.66 31.10 -44.24
N GLN A 643 23.10 31.37 -43.06
CA GLN A 643 22.79 32.74 -42.63
C GLN A 643 22.89 32.90 -41.12
N ASN A 644 23.01 34.15 -40.67
CA ASN A 644 23.57 34.56 -39.37
C ASN A 644 22.75 35.74 -38.82
N LYS A 645 22.54 35.81 -37.49
CA LYS A 645 22.01 37.01 -36.83
C LYS A 645 22.30 37.03 -35.31
N ASN A 646 23.32 37.80 -34.92
CA ASN A 646 23.44 38.33 -33.55
C ASN A 646 22.44 39.49 -33.32
N ARG A 647 22.09 39.76 -32.07
CA ARG A 647 21.68 41.10 -31.62
C ARG A 647 22.03 41.31 -30.14
N ASN A 648 22.83 42.34 -29.85
CA ASN A 648 23.14 42.82 -28.49
C ASN A 648 22.18 43.95 -28.09
N GLN A 649 21.92 44.06 -26.78
CA GLN A 649 21.65 45.26 -25.95
C GLN A 649 21.36 44.76 -24.51
N ASN A 650 21.66 45.46 -23.41
CA ASN A 650 22.18 46.82 -23.23
C ASN A 650 23.11 46.91 -21.98
N GLN A 651 23.77 48.05 -21.74
CA GLN A 651 24.66 48.29 -20.57
C GLN A 651 24.17 49.44 -19.67
N GLY A 652 24.51 49.37 -18.37
CA GLY A 652 24.68 50.54 -17.47
C GLY A 652 23.40 51.23 -16.98
N GLN A 653 23.44 52.08 -15.94
CA GLN A 653 24.51 52.44 -14.99
C GLN A 653 23.88 52.71 -13.60
N ALA A 654 24.69 52.84 -12.55
CA ALA A 654 24.27 53.42 -11.26
C ALA A 654 25.43 54.22 -10.66
N ALA A 655 25.27 55.55 -10.53
CA ALA A 655 26.29 56.46 -9.98
C ALA A 655 25.71 57.83 -9.54
N THR A 656 24.55 57.83 -8.87
CA THR A 656 23.99 58.90 -8.00
C THR A 656 22.99 58.26 -7.07
#